data_AF-A0A6B1EPY5-F1
#
_entry.id   AF-A0A6B1EPY5-F1
#
_cell.length_a   1.000
_cell.length_b   1.000
_cell.length_c   1.000
_cell.angle_alpha   90.00
_cell.angle_beta   90.00
_cell.angle_gamma   90.00
#
_symmetry.space_group_name_H-M   'P 1'
#
loop_
_entity.id
_entity.type
_entity.pdbx_description
1 polymer ?
#
loop_
_entity_poly.entity_id
_entity_poly.type
_entity_poly.pdbx_seq_one_letter_code
_entity_poly.pdbx_strand_id
1 'polypeptide(L)'
;MIIFLREKFIAQLFMWVIAIVFLVGTVFLYTNTQGGGEDPEGEVVLKINNTEFKRGTFENAVANAMENERRRQRFGGAPDKKQTEKDIIDRLVQRTILGSVNIGDAEVKNYIRGDASRVEQYNLYQQWGVAELYTEDIRLQLSTDALRNSIQALELVTDVEAERAYQLEADKAKIKFIEFKYNDYTTSIEVDDAEAKTYFEQNRDNYKAEEQVNVKFIKVNPADLVTSEEVEAYYKENQKEFTTPEAVKARHILKKFPDNATDEQKAETLTAAEELLKTVNAELAAGAEFAELAKKHSEGPSSAQGGALRGRNPKLPAGDYFARGDMVKPFEEAAFDTLNPGEVSGLVETSYGYHIIKLEEKKAPEIQPFVDAQYEIQQKLVQVSGVDKAKKIAEDLLFDIEIRDYNQALALEAYQQLSLAALETGFFSRDTTNIPQIGATWGYQGLADELFDMEVNVIKVVEAKKRTGQEVEAYFVATVLDKKPTAIPPFEEIKAGVIAEVKNEKAKERAFADAQNLLNQREDAASLDALLEKYKTPEGLTADRLSVQESNPFSLSPTSDYIAGVGNSAETMFAAFQMKVDDIAGPFKGSNSVYIIQLVEREEPDVEVFRTDPAEKARHRQALIQAKKREAYLNWFAARKEASELWIHQDYR
;
A
#
# COMPACT_ATOMS: atom_id res chain seq x y z
N MET A 1 -17.28 0.79 -37.82
CA MET A 1 -18.61 1.41 -37.58
C MET A 1 -19.49 0.56 -36.64
N ILE A 2 -19.64 -0.75 -36.87
CA ILE A 2 -20.43 -1.64 -35.99
C ILE A 2 -19.80 -1.83 -34.60
N ILE A 3 -18.47 -1.88 -34.48
CA ILE A 3 -17.76 -1.96 -33.18
C ILE A 3 -17.96 -0.67 -32.36
N PHE A 4 -17.80 0.50 -32.98
CA PHE A 4 -17.99 1.81 -32.34
C PHE A 4 -19.45 2.09 -31.91
N LEU A 5 -20.43 1.60 -32.68
CA LEU A 5 -21.85 1.66 -32.31
C LEU A 5 -22.19 0.68 -31.18
N ARG A 6 -21.46 -0.43 -31.06
CA ARG A 6 -21.67 -1.46 -30.03
C ARG A 6 -20.96 -1.14 -28.72
N GLU A 7 -19.80 -0.47 -28.75
CA GLU A 7 -19.20 0.17 -27.57
C GLU A 7 -20.10 1.26 -27.00
N LYS A 8 -20.73 2.08 -27.86
CA LYS A 8 -21.76 3.03 -27.44
C LYS A 8 -23.01 2.34 -26.89
N PHE A 9 -23.43 1.21 -27.47
CA PHE A 9 -24.60 0.47 -26.99
C PHE A 9 -24.33 -0.23 -25.65
N ILE A 10 -23.14 -0.78 -25.46
CA ILE A 10 -22.67 -1.34 -24.19
C ILE A 10 -22.53 -0.21 -23.17
N ALA A 11 -21.88 0.91 -23.50
CA ALA A 11 -21.82 2.10 -22.65
C ALA A 11 -23.22 2.68 -22.33
N GLN A 12 -24.19 2.61 -23.25
CA GLN A 12 -25.58 3.01 -23.01
C GLN A 12 -26.32 2.01 -22.13
N LEU A 13 -26.18 0.69 -22.32
CA LEU A 13 -26.73 -0.34 -21.44
C LEU A 13 -26.14 -0.24 -20.03
N PHE A 14 -24.84 0.03 -19.94
CA PHE A 14 -24.15 0.37 -18.70
C PHE A 14 -24.70 1.67 -18.10
N MET A 15 -24.93 2.72 -18.89
CA MET A 15 -25.60 3.94 -18.41
C MET A 15 -27.03 3.68 -17.90
N TRP A 16 -27.77 2.73 -18.49
CA TRP A 16 -29.12 2.37 -18.02
C TRP A 16 -29.11 1.56 -16.72
N VAL A 17 -28.14 0.66 -16.53
CA VAL A 17 -27.91 -0.01 -15.23
C VAL A 17 -27.43 1.00 -14.17
N ILE A 18 -26.67 2.02 -14.58
CA ILE A 18 -26.23 3.17 -13.79
C ILE A 18 -27.40 4.15 -13.46
N ALA A 19 -28.43 4.22 -14.31
CA ALA A 19 -29.58 5.14 -14.18
C ALA A 19 -30.70 4.62 -13.26
N ILE A 20 -30.77 3.31 -12.99
CA ILE A 20 -31.76 2.72 -12.05
C ILE A 20 -31.48 3.14 -10.58
N VAL A 21 -30.37 3.83 -10.30
CA VAL A 21 -29.98 4.27 -8.96
C VAL A 21 -30.54 5.66 -8.56
N PHE A 22 -31.36 6.30 -9.41
CA PHE A 22 -31.97 7.61 -9.07
C PHE A 22 -33.37 7.48 -8.44
N LEU A 23 -33.47 7.57 -7.11
CA LEU A 23 -34.61 8.21 -6.43
C LEU A 23 -34.36 8.50 -4.93
N VAL A 24 -34.30 9.81 -4.65
CA VAL A 24 -34.50 10.59 -3.41
C VAL A 24 -34.70 9.86 -2.07
N GLY A 25 -33.91 10.27 -1.07
CA GLY A 25 -34.20 10.10 0.36
C GLY A 25 -33.17 10.79 1.25
N THR A 26 -33.45 12.03 1.64
CA THR A 26 -32.72 12.84 2.64
C THR A 26 -32.81 12.26 4.05
N VAL A 27 -31.69 12.06 4.75
CA VAL A 27 -31.56 12.10 6.22
C VAL A 27 -30.10 12.47 6.59
N PHE A 28 -29.91 13.16 7.73
CA PHE A 28 -28.68 13.66 8.40
C PHE A 28 -28.32 15.14 8.14
N LEU A 29 -28.08 16.02 9.13
CA LEU A 29 -27.69 15.88 10.56
C LEU A 29 -28.57 16.78 11.46
N TYR A 30 -29.27 16.21 12.44
CA TYR A 30 -29.81 16.91 13.60
C TYR A 30 -29.11 16.40 14.86
N THR A 31 -28.29 17.25 15.47
CA THR A 31 -28.13 17.32 16.92
C THR A 31 -28.72 18.65 17.35
N ASN A 32 -29.78 18.60 18.15
CA ASN A 32 -30.47 19.76 18.67
C ASN A 32 -29.71 20.29 19.89
N THR A 33 -29.06 21.44 19.74
CA THR A 33 -28.75 22.36 20.85
C THR A 33 -29.47 23.67 20.54
N GLN A 34 -30.50 23.97 21.34
CA GLN A 34 -31.21 25.25 21.27
C GLN A 34 -30.27 26.40 21.62
N GLY A 35 -30.08 27.33 20.68
CA GLY A 35 -29.42 28.61 20.91
C GLY A 35 -29.54 29.49 19.68
N GLY A 36 -30.47 30.45 19.70
CA GLY A 36 -30.63 31.42 18.62
C GLY A 36 -29.46 32.39 18.58
N GLY A 37 -28.70 32.33 17.50
CA GLY A 37 -27.61 33.23 17.10
C GLY A 37 -27.05 32.70 15.78
N GLU A 38 -26.50 33.56 14.92
CA GLU A 38 -25.78 33.11 13.71
C GLU A 38 -24.65 32.15 14.12
N ASP A 39 -24.90 30.84 14.01
CA ASP A 39 -24.00 29.79 14.47
C ASP A 39 -23.04 29.41 13.33
N PRO A 40 -21.74 29.76 13.42
CA PRO A 40 -20.75 29.40 12.41
C PRO A 40 -20.56 27.89 12.27
N GLU A 41 -20.96 27.06 13.25
CA GLU A 41 -20.87 25.60 13.13
C GLU A 41 -21.89 25.01 12.13
N GLY A 42 -22.96 25.74 11.82
CA GLY A 42 -24.01 25.34 10.90
C GLY A 42 -23.70 25.58 9.42
N GLU A 43 -22.61 26.30 9.11
CA GLU A 43 -22.23 26.67 7.75
C GLU A 43 -21.78 25.45 6.93
N VAL A 44 -22.18 25.36 5.66
CA VAL A 44 -21.75 24.27 4.77
C VAL A 44 -20.33 24.57 4.28
N VAL A 45 -19.39 23.64 4.53
CA VAL A 45 -17.97 23.79 4.16
C VAL A 45 -17.55 22.90 2.99
N LEU A 46 -18.30 21.82 2.77
CA LEU A 46 -18.08 20.91 1.66
C LEU A 46 -19.45 20.43 1.16
N LYS A 47 -19.65 20.46 -0.14
CA LYS A 47 -20.83 19.90 -0.80
C LYS A 47 -20.36 18.93 -1.87
N ILE A 48 -20.88 17.71 -1.80
CA ILE A 48 -20.62 16.64 -2.77
C ILE A 48 -21.98 16.16 -3.25
N ASN A 49 -22.36 16.56 -4.46
CA ASN A 49 -23.72 16.36 -4.98
C ASN A 49 -24.78 16.99 -4.05
N ASN A 50 -25.76 16.20 -3.59
CA ASN A 50 -26.79 16.65 -2.65
C ASN A 50 -26.38 16.50 -1.17
N THR A 51 -25.16 16.03 -0.90
CA THR A 51 -24.67 15.85 0.46
C THR A 51 -23.89 17.08 0.90
N GLU A 52 -24.36 17.72 1.96
CA GLU A 52 -23.74 18.90 2.56
C GLU A 52 -23.05 18.51 3.88
N PHE A 53 -21.80 18.91 4.01
CA PHE A 53 -20.99 18.74 5.21
C PHE A 53 -20.84 20.08 5.88
N LYS A 54 -21.38 20.18 7.11
CA LYS A 54 -21.33 21.40 7.92
C LYS A 54 -19.97 21.56 8.59
N ARG A 55 -19.57 22.82 8.85
CA ARG A 55 -18.31 23.24 9.45
C ARG A 55 -18.03 22.44 10.73
N GLY A 56 -18.97 22.42 11.66
CA GLY A 56 -18.78 21.69 12.93
C GLY A 56 -18.56 20.19 12.73
N THR A 57 -19.24 19.54 11.77
CA THR A 57 -19.06 18.10 11.51
C THR A 57 -17.72 17.80 10.83
N PHE A 58 -17.36 18.64 9.86
CA PHE A 58 -16.08 18.52 9.14
C PHE A 58 -14.90 18.78 10.08
N GLU A 59 -14.93 19.86 10.85
CA GLU A 59 -13.91 20.19 11.83
C GLU A 59 -13.82 19.14 12.94
N ASN A 60 -14.93 18.54 13.36
CA ASN A 60 -14.90 17.40 14.29
C ASN A 60 -14.29 16.14 13.66
N ALA A 61 -14.56 15.86 12.38
CA ALA A 61 -13.93 14.74 11.68
C ALA A 61 -12.42 14.94 11.51
N VAL A 62 -12.01 16.18 11.18
CA VAL A 62 -10.61 16.61 11.14
C VAL A 62 -9.99 16.50 12.54
N ALA A 63 -10.63 17.05 13.57
CA ALA A 63 -10.14 16.99 14.95
C ALA A 63 -10.02 15.56 15.47
N ASN A 64 -10.98 14.68 15.17
CA ASN A 64 -10.90 13.26 15.52
C ASN A 64 -9.81 12.52 14.73
N ALA A 65 -9.61 12.86 13.46
CA ALA A 65 -8.52 12.31 12.67
C ALA A 65 -7.17 12.78 13.21
N MET A 66 -7.03 14.07 13.49
CA MET A 66 -5.86 14.67 14.14
C MET A 66 -5.63 14.09 15.54
N GLU A 67 -6.68 13.84 16.33
CA GLU A 67 -6.58 13.25 17.67
C GLU A 67 -6.20 11.76 17.61
N ASN A 68 -6.78 11.00 16.68
CA ASN A 68 -6.35 9.63 16.43
C ASN A 68 -4.91 9.57 15.92
N GLU A 69 -4.50 10.55 15.12
CA GLU A 69 -3.15 10.71 14.62
C GLU A 69 -2.19 11.11 15.75
N ARG A 70 -2.56 12.03 16.64
CA ARG A 70 -1.87 12.35 17.91
C ARG A 70 -1.81 11.17 18.88
N ARG A 71 -2.84 10.33 18.95
CA ARG A 71 -2.85 9.14 19.81
C ARG A 71 -1.96 8.03 19.25
N ARG A 72 -1.88 7.91 17.92
CA ARG A 72 -0.95 7.01 17.23
C ARG A 72 0.47 7.53 17.28
N GLN A 73 0.65 8.84 17.15
CA GLN A 73 1.91 9.57 17.32
C GLN A 73 2.01 10.05 18.75
N ARG A 74 2.30 9.13 19.68
CA ARG A 74 2.51 9.51 21.08
C ARG A 74 3.57 10.63 21.24
N PHE A 75 4.44 10.85 20.23
CA PHE A 75 5.48 11.88 20.20
C PHE A 75 5.81 12.38 18.77
N GLY A 76 4.85 13.06 18.13
CA GLY A 76 5.05 13.80 16.88
C GLY A 76 4.49 15.22 16.99
N GLY A 77 4.95 16.15 16.14
CA GLY A 77 4.39 17.50 16.04
C GLY A 77 2.88 17.49 15.78
N ALA A 78 2.20 18.61 16.00
CA ALA A 78 0.76 18.69 15.72
C ALA A 78 0.50 18.25 14.27
N PRO A 79 -0.46 17.32 14.02
CA PRO A 79 -0.80 16.89 12.67
C PRO A 79 -1.05 18.10 11.78
N ASP A 80 -0.61 18.06 10.51
CA ASP A 80 -0.89 19.14 9.59
C ASP A 80 -2.40 19.19 9.34
N LYS A 81 -3.04 20.23 9.87
CA LYS A 81 -4.48 20.44 9.75
C LYS A 81 -4.88 20.51 8.27
N LYS A 82 -4.12 21.18 7.40
CA LYS A 82 -4.46 21.33 5.98
C LYS A 82 -4.37 20.01 5.22
N GLN A 83 -3.34 19.21 5.49
CA GLN A 83 -3.22 17.88 4.89
C GLN A 83 -4.32 16.95 5.42
N THR A 84 -4.62 16.99 6.72
CA THR A 84 -5.71 16.21 7.31
C THR A 84 -7.06 16.61 6.72
N GLU A 85 -7.30 17.91 6.51
CA GLU A 85 -8.48 18.43 5.81
C GLU A 85 -8.60 17.86 4.40
N LYS A 86 -7.53 17.88 3.60
CA LYS A 86 -7.50 17.28 2.26
C LYS A 86 -7.79 15.78 2.28
N ASP A 87 -7.16 15.04 3.17
CA ASP A 87 -7.37 13.59 3.29
C ASP A 87 -8.80 13.24 3.72
N ILE A 88 -9.39 14.06 4.60
CA ILE A 88 -10.78 13.92 5.00
C ILE A 88 -11.71 14.28 3.84
N ILE A 89 -11.45 15.36 3.09
CA ILE A 89 -12.21 15.71 1.88
C ILE A 89 -12.16 14.55 0.88
N ASP A 90 -10.98 14.02 0.55
CA ASP A 90 -10.82 12.91 -0.40
C ASP A 90 -11.55 11.65 0.08
N ARG A 91 -11.46 11.34 1.38
CA ARG A 91 -12.19 10.23 1.98
C ARG A 91 -13.70 10.44 1.93
N LEU A 92 -14.19 11.66 2.17
CA LEU A 92 -15.61 12.02 2.09
C LEU A 92 -16.11 11.97 0.65
N VAL A 93 -15.33 12.43 -0.32
CA VAL A 93 -15.62 12.31 -1.76
C VAL A 93 -15.73 10.84 -2.15
N GLN A 94 -14.72 10.04 -1.83
CA GLN A 94 -14.72 8.61 -2.11
C GLN A 94 -15.88 7.89 -1.42
N ARG A 95 -16.14 8.19 -0.15
CA ARG A 95 -17.26 7.64 0.63
C ARG A 95 -18.61 7.99 0.00
N THR A 96 -18.80 9.24 -0.41
CA THR A 96 -20.06 9.71 -1.01
C THR A 96 -20.29 9.05 -2.37
N ILE A 97 -19.23 8.82 -3.15
CA ILE A 97 -19.30 8.11 -4.43
C ILE A 97 -19.63 6.62 -4.23
N LEU A 98 -18.94 5.95 -3.29
CA LEU A 98 -19.12 4.51 -3.02
C LEU A 98 -20.41 4.17 -2.26
N GLY A 99 -20.94 5.12 -1.48
CA GLY A 99 -22.21 5.01 -0.75
C GLY A 99 -23.46 5.22 -1.60
N SER A 100 -23.32 5.30 -2.93
CA SER A 100 -24.43 5.59 -3.83
C SER A 100 -25.39 4.41 -4.06
N VAL A 101 -25.12 3.21 -3.53
CA VAL A 101 -26.03 2.06 -3.60
C VAL A 101 -26.97 2.10 -2.39
N ASN A 102 -28.28 2.14 -2.65
CA ASN A 102 -29.30 2.22 -1.61
C ASN A 102 -29.43 0.87 -0.87
N ILE A 103 -29.15 0.86 0.43
CA ILE A 103 -29.37 -0.29 1.32
C ILE A 103 -30.45 0.08 2.34
N GLY A 104 -31.56 -0.66 2.34
CA GLY A 104 -32.70 -0.37 3.19
C GLY A 104 -32.45 -0.70 4.66
N ASP A 105 -33.13 0.01 5.57
CA ASP A 105 -33.01 -0.18 7.03
C ASP A 105 -33.25 -1.62 7.48
N ALA A 106 -34.15 -2.33 6.80
CA ALA A 106 -34.44 -3.73 7.09
C ALA A 106 -33.22 -4.63 6.85
N GLU A 107 -32.45 -4.35 5.80
CA GLU A 107 -31.25 -5.09 5.43
C GLU A 107 -30.11 -4.82 6.41
N VAL A 108 -29.91 -3.55 6.78
CA VAL A 108 -28.97 -3.15 7.84
C VAL A 108 -29.29 -3.85 9.16
N LYS A 109 -30.57 -3.83 9.58
CA LYS A 109 -31.02 -4.49 10.81
C LYS A 109 -30.85 -6.01 10.75
N ASN A 110 -31.11 -6.63 9.60
CA ASN A 110 -30.90 -8.07 9.41
C ASN A 110 -29.42 -8.44 9.46
N TYR A 111 -28.55 -7.62 8.84
CA TYR A 111 -27.11 -7.80 8.91
C TYR A 111 -26.61 -7.72 10.36
N ILE A 112 -26.99 -6.66 11.10
CA ILE A 112 -26.63 -6.50 12.52
C ILE A 112 -27.09 -7.70 13.36
N ARG A 113 -28.34 -8.16 13.18
CA ARG A 113 -28.90 -9.32 13.91
C ARG A 113 -28.26 -10.65 13.56
N GLY A 114 -27.58 -10.74 12.43
CA GLY A 114 -26.93 -11.96 11.97
C GLY A 114 -25.71 -12.38 12.80
N ASP A 115 -25.26 -11.56 13.75
CA ASP A 115 -24.07 -11.81 14.56
C ASP A 115 -24.16 -11.14 15.94
N ALA A 116 -23.89 -11.92 16.98
CA ALA A 116 -24.01 -11.47 18.37
C ALA A 116 -23.08 -10.28 18.70
N SER A 117 -21.89 -10.21 18.09
CA SER A 117 -20.95 -9.10 18.32
C SER A 117 -21.46 -7.79 17.73
N ARG A 118 -22.10 -7.84 16.55
CA ARG A 118 -22.73 -6.67 15.90
C ARG A 118 -23.95 -6.19 16.69
N VAL A 119 -24.74 -7.12 17.24
CA VAL A 119 -25.86 -6.80 18.14
C VAL A 119 -25.36 -6.13 19.42
N GLU A 120 -24.31 -6.65 20.04
CA GLU A 120 -23.70 -6.08 21.24
C GLU A 120 -23.19 -4.66 20.97
N GLN A 121 -22.49 -4.46 19.85
CA GLN A 121 -21.98 -3.16 19.44
C GLN A 121 -23.11 -2.16 19.12
N TYR A 122 -24.18 -2.61 18.44
CA TYR A 122 -25.37 -1.79 18.23
C TYR A 122 -26.04 -1.38 19.56
N ASN A 123 -26.18 -2.30 20.50
CA ASN A 123 -26.77 -2.03 21.82
C ASN A 123 -25.92 -1.04 22.63
N LEU A 124 -24.59 -1.10 22.51
CA LEU A 124 -23.69 -0.12 23.13
C LEU A 124 -23.93 1.29 22.56
N TYR A 125 -24.01 1.42 21.23
CA TYR A 125 -24.30 2.70 20.59
C TYR A 125 -25.74 3.19 20.88
N GLN A 126 -26.70 2.27 21.08
CA GLN A 126 -28.04 2.60 21.57
C GLN A 126 -28.01 3.20 22.98
N GLN A 127 -27.22 2.65 23.90
CA GLN A 127 -27.07 3.20 25.25
C GLN A 127 -26.47 4.61 25.26
N TRP A 128 -25.63 4.92 24.26
CA TRP A 128 -25.05 6.26 24.07
C TRP A 128 -25.95 7.21 23.26
N GLY A 129 -27.13 6.76 22.83
CA GLY A 129 -28.07 7.57 22.03
C GLY A 129 -27.60 7.84 20.59
N VAL A 130 -26.62 7.08 20.08
CA VAL A 130 -25.97 7.29 18.77
C VAL A 130 -26.01 6.05 17.88
N ALA A 131 -26.97 5.14 18.11
CA ALA A 131 -27.13 3.91 17.32
C ALA A 131 -27.27 4.13 15.82
N GLU A 132 -27.78 5.30 15.41
CA GLU A 132 -27.90 5.63 14.00
C GLU A 132 -26.52 5.77 13.32
N LEU A 133 -25.48 6.19 14.06
CA LEU A 133 -24.11 6.24 13.51
C LEU A 133 -23.60 4.85 13.13
N TYR A 134 -23.95 3.85 13.95
CA TYR A 134 -23.56 2.47 13.69
C TYR A 134 -24.34 1.89 12.51
N THR A 135 -25.65 2.15 12.41
CA THR A 135 -26.45 1.70 11.26
C THR A 135 -26.01 2.35 9.96
N GLU A 136 -25.60 3.62 9.96
CA GLU A 136 -25.05 4.29 8.78
C GLU A 136 -23.70 3.73 8.34
N ASP A 137 -22.81 3.41 9.28
CA ASP A 137 -21.51 2.80 8.95
C ASP A 137 -21.69 1.42 8.30
N ILE A 138 -22.57 0.61 8.88
CA ILE A 138 -22.97 -0.68 8.32
C ILE A 138 -23.65 -0.49 6.95
N ARG A 139 -24.50 0.52 6.79
CA ARG A 139 -25.16 0.83 5.51
C ARG A 139 -24.13 1.15 4.42
N LEU A 140 -23.12 1.94 4.74
CA LEU A 140 -22.02 2.25 3.83
C LEU A 140 -21.21 0.99 3.46
N GLN A 141 -20.90 0.16 4.44
CA GLN A 141 -20.20 -1.11 4.20
C GLN A 141 -20.99 -1.97 3.21
N LEU A 142 -22.29 -2.16 3.49
CA LEU A 142 -23.18 -2.94 2.63
C LEU A 142 -23.35 -2.31 1.24
N SER A 143 -23.39 -0.98 1.12
CA SER A 143 -23.42 -0.29 -0.18
C SER A 143 -22.15 -0.58 -0.98
N THR A 144 -20.99 -0.50 -0.34
CA THR A 144 -19.69 -0.75 -0.98
C THR A 144 -19.57 -2.20 -1.43
N ASP A 145 -20.01 -3.14 -0.58
CA ASP A 145 -20.01 -4.56 -0.89
C ASP A 145 -21.04 -4.89 -1.98
N ALA A 146 -22.24 -4.29 -1.94
CA ALA A 146 -23.26 -4.46 -2.97
C ALA A 146 -22.76 -3.94 -4.33
N LEU A 147 -22.07 -2.80 -4.38
CA LEU A 147 -21.45 -2.28 -5.58
C LEU A 147 -20.35 -3.22 -6.09
N ARG A 148 -19.43 -3.63 -5.22
CA ARG A 148 -18.35 -4.57 -5.55
C ARG A 148 -18.93 -5.88 -6.08
N ASN A 149 -19.94 -6.43 -5.42
CA ASN A 149 -20.62 -7.66 -5.80
C ASN A 149 -21.39 -7.49 -7.11
N SER A 150 -21.99 -6.33 -7.36
CA SER A 150 -22.63 -6.02 -8.63
C SER A 150 -21.61 -6.03 -9.76
N ILE A 151 -20.45 -5.40 -9.58
CA ILE A 151 -19.34 -5.43 -10.55
C ILE A 151 -18.78 -6.86 -10.70
N GLN A 152 -18.68 -7.62 -9.60
CA GLN A 152 -18.23 -9.01 -9.63
C GLN A 152 -19.26 -9.97 -10.24
N ALA A 153 -20.55 -9.63 -10.24
CA ALA A 153 -21.60 -10.39 -10.90
C ALA A 153 -21.67 -10.11 -12.41
N LEU A 154 -20.95 -9.09 -12.91
CA LEU A 154 -20.88 -8.80 -14.34
C LEU A 154 -20.08 -9.88 -15.07
N GLU A 155 -20.79 -10.77 -15.76
CA GLU A 155 -20.23 -11.64 -16.79
C GLU A 155 -20.32 -10.97 -18.17
N LEU A 156 -19.45 -9.99 -18.41
CA LEU A 156 -19.48 -9.17 -19.64
C LEU A 156 -18.45 -9.62 -20.68
N VAL A 157 -18.21 -10.92 -20.73
CA VAL A 157 -17.36 -11.53 -21.74
C VAL A 157 -18.21 -12.48 -22.54
N THR A 158 -18.45 -12.12 -23.78
CA THR A 158 -19.04 -13.03 -24.76
C THR A 158 -18.03 -14.08 -25.16
N ASP A 159 -18.50 -15.25 -25.59
CA ASP A 159 -17.62 -16.29 -26.12
C ASP A 159 -16.78 -15.78 -27.31
N VAL A 160 -17.32 -14.83 -28.09
CA VAL A 160 -16.61 -14.17 -29.20
C VAL A 160 -15.44 -13.33 -28.71
N GLU A 161 -15.59 -12.64 -27.57
CA GLU A 161 -14.50 -11.83 -27.00
C GLU A 161 -13.43 -12.71 -26.36
N ALA A 162 -13.82 -13.80 -25.70
CA ALA A 162 -12.88 -14.79 -25.18
C ALA A 162 -12.12 -15.49 -26.32
N GLU A 163 -12.82 -15.86 -27.39
CA GLU A 163 -12.21 -16.44 -28.60
C GLU A 163 -11.23 -15.46 -29.23
N ARG A 164 -11.58 -14.18 -29.33
CA ARG A 164 -10.67 -13.15 -29.86
C ARG A 164 -9.44 -12.93 -29.00
N ALA A 165 -9.58 -12.94 -27.67
CA ALA A 165 -8.45 -12.83 -26.77
C ALA A 165 -7.52 -14.05 -26.88
N TYR A 166 -8.08 -15.25 -26.94
CA TYR A 166 -7.33 -16.47 -27.22
C TYR A 166 -6.60 -16.40 -28.56
N GLN A 167 -7.28 -15.97 -29.63
CA GLN A 167 -6.66 -15.81 -30.95
C GLN A 167 -5.43 -14.90 -30.91
N LEU A 168 -5.48 -13.79 -30.16
CA LEU A 168 -4.35 -12.87 -30.03
C LEU A 168 -3.20 -13.44 -29.19
N GLU A 169 -3.51 -14.22 -28.14
CA GLU A 169 -2.50 -14.81 -27.26
C GLU A 169 -1.82 -16.05 -27.88
N ALA A 170 -2.60 -16.86 -28.61
CA ALA A 170 -2.16 -18.10 -29.22
C ALA A 170 -1.57 -17.92 -30.63
N ASP A 171 -1.86 -16.83 -31.34
CA ASP A 171 -1.11 -16.45 -32.56
C ASP A 171 0.30 -16.04 -32.16
N LYS A 172 1.28 -16.91 -32.44
CA LYS A 172 2.69 -16.65 -32.15
C LYS A 172 3.51 -16.57 -33.42
N ALA A 173 4.48 -15.67 -33.41
CA ALA A 173 5.48 -15.54 -34.44
C ALA A 173 6.87 -15.84 -33.85
N LYS A 174 7.72 -16.44 -34.68
CA LYS A 174 9.16 -16.56 -34.43
C LYS A 174 9.91 -15.98 -35.62
N ILE A 175 10.85 -15.07 -35.34
CA ILE A 175 11.59 -14.37 -36.40
C ILE A 175 13.08 -14.62 -36.28
N LYS A 176 13.75 -14.62 -37.44
CA LYS A 176 15.16 -14.27 -37.53
C LYS A 176 15.28 -12.77 -37.77
N PHE A 177 16.36 -12.16 -37.30
CA PHE A 177 16.59 -10.73 -37.50
C PHE A 177 18.08 -10.39 -37.63
N ILE A 178 18.35 -9.32 -38.38
CA ILE A 178 19.65 -8.63 -38.41
C ILE A 178 19.45 -7.29 -37.70
N GLU A 179 20.27 -7.03 -36.69
CA GLU A 179 20.20 -5.83 -35.86
C GLU A 179 21.26 -4.80 -36.26
N PHE A 180 20.82 -3.58 -36.57
CA PHE A 180 21.67 -2.42 -36.85
C PHE A 180 21.64 -1.46 -35.65
N LYS A 181 22.62 -1.62 -34.75
CA LYS A 181 22.68 -0.86 -33.49
C LYS A 181 23.00 0.60 -33.75
N TYR A 182 22.21 1.52 -33.20
CA TYR A 182 22.47 2.96 -33.33
C TYR A 182 23.87 3.33 -32.83
N ASN A 183 24.31 2.72 -31.73
CA ASN A 183 25.61 3.01 -31.13
C ASN A 183 26.80 2.76 -32.07
N ASP A 184 26.70 1.78 -32.98
CA ASP A 184 27.77 1.46 -33.95
C ASP A 184 28.09 2.65 -34.86
N TYR A 185 27.10 3.51 -35.15
CA TYR A 185 27.23 4.62 -36.08
C TYR A 185 27.76 5.89 -35.43
N THR A 186 27.58 6.04 -34.11
CA THR A 186 27.88 7.28 -33.37
C THR A 186 29.35 7.70 -33.48
N THR A 187 30.28 6.75 -33.48
CA THR A 187 31.73 7.01 -33.48
C THR A 187 32.20 7.69 -34.76
N SER A 188 31.55 7.40 -35.89
CA SER A 188 31.89 7.94 -37.21
C SER A 188 31.20 9.26 -37.53
N ILE A 189 30.35 9.77 -36.63
CA ILE A 189 29.57 10.99 -36.84
C ILE A 189 30.23 12.15 -36.10
N GLU A 190 30.67 13.13 -36.88
CA GLU A 190 31.04 14.45 -36.39
C GLU A 190 29.85 15.39 -36.48
N VAL A 191 29.65 16.17 -35.42
CA VAL A 191 28.63 17.22 -35.33
C VAL A 191 29.38 18.46 -34.91
N ASP A 192 29.27 19.52 -35.71
CA ASP A 192 29.90 20.80 -35.40
C ASP A 192 28.99 21.66 -34.51
N ASP A 193 29.57 22.73 -33.99
CA ASP A 193 28.90 23.64 -33.07
C ASP A 193 27.71 24.36 -33.71
N ALA A 194 27.78 24.67 -35.00
CA ALA A 194 26.74 25.42 -35.71
C ALA A 194 25.50 24.54 -35.92
N GLU A 195 25.72 23.29 -36.27
CA GLU A 195 24.68 22.27 -36.39
C GLU A 195 24.02 21.98 -35.03
N ALA A 196 24.82 21.72 -33.98
CA ALA A 196 24.29 21.49 -32.64
C ALA A 196 23.48 22.70 -32.15
N LYS A 197 23.96 23.92 -32.43
CA LYS A 197 23.22 25.15 -32.09
C LYS A 197 21.89 25.25 -32.84
N THR A 198 21.86 24.92 -34.13
CA THR A 198 20.62 24.89 -34.92
C THR A 198 19.60 23.91 -34.34
N TYR A 199 20.06 22.71 -33.97
CA TYR A 199 19.21 21.71 -33.33
C TYR A 199 18.68 22.18 -31.97
N PHE A 200 19.52 22.80 -31.15
CA PHE A 200 19.11 23.41 -29.88
C PHE A 200 18.03 24.49 -30.08
N GLU A 201 18.19 25.37 -31.06
CA GLU A 201 17.22 26.43 -31.36
C GLU A 201 15.87 25.87 -31.83
N GLN A 202 15.87 24.78 -32.60
CA GLN A 202 14.65 24.10 -33.07
C GLN A 202 13.93 23.30 -31.98
N ASN A 203 14.68 22.78 -30.99
CA ASN A 203 14.16 21.93 -29.91
C ASN A 203 14.18 22.64 -28.54
N ARG A 204 14.14 23.97 -28.55
CA ARG A 204 14.45 24.82 -27.39
C ARG A 204 13.65 24.46 -26.14
N ASP A 205 12.37 24.16 -26.31
CA ASP A 205 11.45 23.84 -25.21
C ASP A 205 11.79 22.52 -24.51
N ASN A 206 12.47 21.59 -25.19
CA ASN A 206 12.90 20.30 -24.61
C ASN A 206 14.04 20.46 -23.60
N TYR A 207 14.76 21.59 -23.65
CA TYR A 207 15.89 21.89 -22.77
C TYR A 207 15.51 22.78 -21.60
N LYS A 208 14.21 22.99 -21.35
CA LYS A 208 13.74 23.76 -20.20
C LYS A 208 14.11 23.01 -18.92
N ALA A 209 15.10 23.52 -18.18
CA ALA A 209 15.48 22.98 -16.89
C ALA A 209 14.45 23.40 -15.84
N GLU A 210 14.06 22.45 -14.99
CA GLU A 210 13.19 22.71 -13.83
C GLU A 210 13.87 23.63 -12.81
N GLU A 211 13.07 24.18 -11.90
CA GLU A 211 13.60 24.96 -10.77
C GLU A 211 14.61 24.11 -9.98
N GLN A 212 15.74 24.71 -9.59
CA GLN A 212 16.74 24.06 -8.74
C GLN A 212 17.12 24.92 -7.54
N VAL A 213 17.44 24.27 -6.42
CA VAL A 213 17.93 24.95 -5.21
C VAL A 213 19.24 24.34 -4.73
N ASN A 214 20.11 25.16 -4.14
CA ASN A 214 21.29 24.70 -3.38
C ASN A 214 21.04 24.98 -1.90
N VAL A 215 21.10 23.95 -1.06
CA VAL A 215 20.76 24.03 0.36
C VAL A 215 21.99 23.72 1.20
N LYS A 216 22.28 24.60 2.15
CA LYS A 216 23.19 24.31 3.26
C LYS A 216 22.38 23.88 4.47
N PHE A 217 22.80 22.83 5.17
CA PHE A 217 22.04 22.30 6.29
C PHE A 217 22.90 21.62 7.36
N ILE A 218 22.35 21.50 8.56
CA ILE A 218 22.76 20.53 9.59
C ILE A 218 21.58 19.59 9.84
N LYS A 219 21.81 18.28 9.77
CA LYS A 219 20.81 17.26 10.11
C LYS A 219 20.94 16.87 11.58
N VAL A 220 19.86 16.99 12.34
CA VAL A 220 19.74 16.53 13.73
C VAL A 220 18.80 15.33 13.76
N ASN A 221 19.33 14.17 14.11
CA ASN A 221 18.60 12.90 14.09
C ASN A 221 18.19 12.51 15.53
N PRO A 222 16.88 12.35 15.81
CA PRO A 222 16.37 11.86 17.10
C PRO A 222 17.05 10.59 17.61
N ALA A 223 17.43 9.66 16.72
CA ALA A 223 18.05 8.40 17.08
C ALA A 223 19.43 8.55 17.73
N ASP A 224 20.17 9.59 17.35
CA ASP A 224 21.54 9.84 17.81
C ASP A 224 21.56 10.49 19.22
N LEU A 225 20.39 10.91 19.73
CA LEU A 225 20.23 11.62 21.00
C LEU A 225 19.69 10.74 22.14
N VAL A 226 19.40 9.47 21.85
CA VAL A 226 19.02 8.47 22.84
C VAL A 226 20.27 7.69 23.23
N THR A 227 20.68 7.82 24.48
CA THR A 227 21.92 7.18 24.92
C THR A 227 21.70 5.75 25.39
N SER A 228 22.78 4.96 25.43
CA SER A 228 22.70 3.57 25.92
C SER A 228 22.31 3.51 27.40
N GLU A 229 22.72 4.51 28.18
CA GLU A 229 22.39 4.64 29.60
C GLU A 229 20.89 4.88 29.80
N GLU A 230 20.25 5.67 28.95
CA GLU A 230 18.80 5.90 28.99
C GLU A 230 18.02 4.63 28.67
N VAL A 231 18.50 3.86 27.68
CA VAL A 231 17.92 2.56 27.30
C VAL A 231 18.03 1.56 28.47
N GLU A 232 19.20 1.50 29.13
CA GLU A 232 19.41 0.63 30.29
C GLU A 232 18.58 1.06 31.52
N ALA A 233 18.49 2.36 31.79
CA ALA A 233 17.66 2.92 32.86
C ALA A 233 16.18 2.58 32.63
N TYR A 234 15.69 2.78 31.40
CA TYR A 234 14.31 2.45 31.03
C TYR A 234 13.98 0.97 31.28
N TYR A 235 14.87 0.06 30.88
CA TYR A 235 14.70 -1.37 31.12
C TYR A 235 14.60 -1.70 32.62
N LYS A 236 15.50 -1.13 33.45
CA LYS A 236 15.53 -1.34 34.90
C LYS A 236 14.27 -0.81 35.60
N GLU A 237 13.80 0.37 35.20
CA GLU A 237 12.64 1.03 35.81
C GLU A 237 11.31 0.40 35.36
N ASN A 238 11.27 -0.21 34.18
CA ASN A 238 10.06 -0.75 33.55
C ASN A 238 10.06 -2.27 33.40
N GLN A 239 10.72 -3.02 34.31
CA GLN A 239 10.83 -4.49 34.22
C GLN A 239 9.50 -5.23 33.99
N LYS A 240 8.39 -4.70 34.53
CA LYS A 240 7.05 -5.27 34.33
C LYS A 240 6.61 -5.28 32.86
N GLU A 241 7.06 -4.33 32.03
CA GLU A 241 6.76 -4.32 30.60
C GLU A 241 7.44 -5.48 29.86
N PHE A 242 8.59 -5.92 30.37
CA PHE A 242 9.44 -6.98 29.79
C PHE A 242 9.25 -8.33 30.49
N THR A 243 8.28 -8.43 31.41
CA THR A 243 7.98 -9.68 32.12
C THR A 243 6.76 -10.35 31.49
N THR A 244 6.96 -11.56 30.99
CA THR A 244 5.89 -12.50 30.72
C THR A 244 5.34 -12.98 32.06
N PRO A 245 4.04 -12.81 32.35
CA PRO A 245 3.47 -13.23 33.62
C PRO A 245 3.49 -14.75 33.76
N GLU A 246 3.35 -15.25 34.99
CA GLU A 246 3.11 -16.67 35.19
C GLU A 246 1.83 -17.11 34.47
N ALA A 247 1.88 -18.31 33.90
CA ALA A 247 0.81 -18.86 33.09
C ALA A 247 0.59 -20.32 33.39
N VAL A 248 -0.67 -20.76 33.36
CA VAL A 248 -1.03 -22.17 33.52
C VAL A 248 -1.83 -22.65 32.33
N LYS A 249 -1.66 -23.92 31.98
CA LYS A 249 -2.46 -24.65 31.02
C LYS A 249 -3.35 -25.61 31.77
N ALA A 250 -4.66 -25.40 31.74
CA ALA A 250 -5.60 -26.24 32.48
C ALA A 250 -6.84 -26.57 31.65
N ARG A 251 -7.47 -27.69 32.02
CA ARG A 251 -8.78 -28.10 31.53
C ARG A 251 -9.77 -28.14 32.67
N HIS A 252 -11.05 -27.95 32.37
CA HIS A 252 -12.09 -28.13 33.38
C HIS A 252 -13.27 -28.99 32.95
N ILE A 253 -13.98 -29.51 33.94
CA ILE A 253 -15.33 -30.05 33.83
C ILE A 253 -16.20 -29.21 34.75
N LEU A 254 -17.23 -28.56 34.21
CA LEU A 254 -18.16 -27.72 34.96
C LEU A 254 -19.48 -28.46 35.13
N LYS A 255 -19.95 -28.55 36.38
CA LYS A 255 -21.36 -28.80 36.70
C LYS A 255 -22.00 -27.45 37.05
N LYS A 256 -22.86 -26.94 36.18
CA LYS A 256 -23.34 -25.56 36.20
C LYS A 256 -24.44 -25.37 37.24
N PHE A 257 -24.43 -24.26 37.96
CA PHE A 257 -25.59 -23.84 38.73
C PHE A 257 -26.73 -23.36 37.81
N PRO A 258 -28.00 -23.60 38.19
CA PRO A 258 -29.14 -22.90 37.58
C PRO A 258 -28.98 -21.38 37.73
N ASP A 259 -29.51 -20.61 36.78
CA ASP A 259 -29.50 -19.16 36.87
C ASP A 259 -30.32 -18.71 38.10
N ASN A 260 -29.72 -17.90 38.97
CA ASN A 260 -30.27 -17.51 40.29
C ASN A 260 -30.55 -18.69 41.26
N ALA A 261 -29.67 -19.69 41.28
CA ALA A 261 -29.80 -20.86 42.15
C ALA A 261 -30.06 -20.52 43.62
N THR A 262 -31.12 -21.12 44.18
CA THR A 262 -31.37 -21.13 45.63
C THR A 262 -30.36 -22.01 46.36
N ASP A 263 -30.23 -21.85 47.67
CA ASP A 263 -29.31 -22.67 48.48
C ASP A 263 -29.64 -24.18 48.40
N GLU A 264 -30.94 -24.52 48.25
CA GLU A 264 -31.40 -25.89 48.02
C GLU A 264 -30.91 -26.44 46.67
N GLN A 265 -30.96 -25.63 45.61
CA GLN A 265 -30.48 -26.01 44.27
C GLN A 265 -28.96 -26.12 44.20
N LYS A 266 -28.23 -25.32 44.98
CA LYS A 266 -26.78 -25.47 45.12
C LYS A 266 -26.42 -26.78 45.83
N ALA A 267 -27.15 -27.16 46.87
CA ALA A 267 -26.95 -28.44 47.57
C ALA A 267 -27.25 -29.66 46.67
N GLU A 268 -28.26 -29.57 45.82
CA GLU A 268 -28.54 -30.60 44.79
C GLU A 268 -27.42 -30.68 43.76
N THR A 269 -26.93 -29.51 43.28
CA THR A 269 -25.81 -29.45 42.33
C THR A 269 -24.51 -30.00 42.94
N LEU A 270 -24.28 -29.78 44.24
CA LEU A 270 -23.16 -30.36 44.98
C LEU A 270 -23.20 -31.89 44.96
N THR A 271 -24.36 -32.48 45.24
CA THR A 271 -24.53 -33.95 45.20
C THR A 271 -24.21 -34.51 43.81
N ALA A 272 -24.73 -33.86 42.76
CA ALA A 272 -24.44 -34.25 41.38
C ALA A 272 -22.96 -34.04 40.99
N ALA A 273 -22.32 -32.99 41.51
CA ALA A 273 -20.91 -32.72 41.30
C ALA A 273 -20.01 -33.75 42.02
N GLU A 274 -20.38 -34.20 43.22
CA GLU A 274 -19.65 -35.25 43.95
C GLU A 274 -19.72 -36.60 43.22
N GLU A 275 -20.88 -36.96 42.67
CA GLU A 275 -21.02 -38.16 41.82
C GLU A 275 -20.21 -38.04 40.54
N LEU A 276 -20.21 -36.86 39.92
CA LEU A 276 -19.40 -36.58 38.74
C LEU A 276 -17.90 -36.70 39.05
N LEU A 277 -17.43 -36.15 40.17
CA LEU A 277 -16.03 -36.26 40.59
C LEU A 277 -15.62 -37.72 40.84
N LYS A 278 -16.48 -38.53 41.48
CA LYS A 278 -16.23 -39.98 41.65
C LYS A 278 -16.11 -40.69 40.30
N THR A 279 -17.00 -40.37 39.36
CA THR A 279 -17.00 -40.94 38.01
C THR A 279 -15.74 -40.55 37.24
N VAL A 280 -15.39 -39.26 37.24
CA VAL A 280 -14.19 -38.74 36.57
C VAL A 280 -12.94 -39.41 37.13
N ASN A 281 -12.80 -39.50 38.46
CA ASN A 281 -11.64 -40.14 39.09
C ASN A 281 -11.54 -41.64 38.77
N ALA A 282 -12.67 -42.36 38.71
CA ALA A 282 -12.69 -43.77 38.34
C ALA A 282 -12.33 -44.00 36.86
N GLU A 283 -12.86 -43.20 35.94
CA GLU A 283 -12.54 -43.29 34.51
C GLU A 283 -11.08 -42.89 34.23
N LEU A 284 -10.56 -41.85 34.91
CA LEU A 284 -9.13 -41.49 34.84
C LEU A 284 -8.22 -42.62 35.35
N ALA A 285 -8.59 -43.27 36.46
CA ALA A 285 -7.84 -44.42 36.99
C ALA A 285 -7.87 -45.63 36.04
N ALA A 286 -8.90 -45.75 35.20
CA ALA A 286 -9.00 -46.74 34.14
C ALA A 286 -8.26 -46.35 32.84
N GLY A 287 -7.62 -45.18 32.79
CA GLY A 287 -6.83 -44.71 31.65
C GLY A 287 -7.59 -43.83 30.65
N ALA A 288 -8.77 -43.30 31.01
CA ALA A 288 -9.46 -42.34 30.15
C ALA A 288 -8.72 -40.99 30.10
N GLU A 289 -8.82 -40.29 28.97
CA GLU A 289 -8.28 -38.95 28.81
C GLU A 289 -9.24 -37.89 29.37
N PHE A 290 -8.74 -36.96 30.18
CA PHE A 290 -9.55 -35.90 30.82
C PHE A 290 -10.31 -35.06 29.78
N ALA A 291 -9.72 -34.84 28.60
CA ALA A 291 -10.36 -34.09 27.52
C ALA A 291 -11.63 -34.78 27.00
N GLU A 292 -11.66 -36.12 26.94
CA GLU A 292 -12.84 -36.88 26.52
C GLU A 292 -13.91 -36.87 27.61
N LEU A 293 -13.51 -36.95 28.88
CA LEU A 293 -14.41 -36.79 30.02
C LEU A 293 -15.05 -35.40 30.03
N ALA A 294 -14.28 -34.35 29.72
CA ALA A 294 -14.79 -33.00 29.61
C ALA A 294 -15.78 -32.82 28.45
N LYS A 295 -15.54 -33.44 27.28
CA LYS A 295 -16.52 -33.45 26.18
C LYS A 295 -17.82 -34.15 26.56
N LYS A 296 -17.74 -35.24 27.31
CA LYS A 296 -18.87 -36.09 27.67
C LYS A 296 -19.70 -35.54 28.83
N HIS A 297 -19.07 -34.90 29.80
CA HIS A 297 -19.69 -34.57 31.08
C HIS A 297 -19.71 -33.09 31.46
N SER A 298 -18.95 -32.23 30.79
CA SER A 298 -18.89 -30.80 31.14
C SER A 298 -20.08 -30.03 30.56
N GLU A 299 -20.71 -29.20 31.39
CA GLU A 299 -21.76 -28.27 31.01
C GLU A 299 -21.19 -26.87 30.68
N GLY A 300 -19.87 -26.72 30.69
CA GLY A 300 -19.17 -25.48 30.36
C GLY A 300 -18.99 -25.24 28.86
N PRO A 301 -18.74 -23.99 28.45
CA PRO A 301 -18.61 -23.62 27.04
C PRO A 301 -17.38 -24.22 26.34
N SER A 302 -16.34 -24.61 27.10
CA SER A 302 -15.13 -25.25 26.59
C SER A 302 -15.26 -26.78 26.45
N SER A 303 -16.42 -27.37 26.75
CA SER A 303 -16.66 -28.82 26.71
C SER A 303 -16.30 -29.42 25.35
N ALA A 304 -16.72 -28.77 24.25
CA ALA A 304 -16.41 -29.20 22.89
C ALA A 304 -14.90 -29.22 22.57
N GLN A 305 -14.10 -28.40 23.25
CA GLN A 305 -12.63 -28.37 23.14
C GLN A 305 -11.95 -29.25 24.20
N GLY A 306 -12.69 -30.18 24.82
CA GLY A 306 -12.19 -31.03 25.89
C GLY A 306 -11.83 -30.26 27.15
N GLY A 307 -12.58 -29.19 27.43
CA GLY A 307 -12.43 -28.37 28.63
C GLY A 307 -11.26 -27.40 28.62
N ALA A 308 -10.54 -27.25 27.50
CA ALA A 308 -9.36 -26.37 27.41
C ALA A 308 -9.71 -24.90 27.66
N LEU A 309 -8.85 -24.20 28.42
CA LEU A 309 -9.07 -22.81 28.81
C LEU A 309 -7.99 -21.91 28.23
N ARG A 310 -8.41 -20.76 27.69
CA ARG A 310 -7.51 -19.77 27.10
C ARG A 310 -7.76 -18.40 27.69
N GLY A 311 -6.69 -17.74 28.13
CA GLY A 311 -6.68 -16.39 28.66
C GLY A 311 -6.67 -15.33 27.57
N ARG A 312 -6.84 -14.07 27.96
CA ARG A 312 -6.93 -12.92 27.03
C ARG A 312 -5.64 -12.13 26.93
N ASN A 313 -4.64 -12.44 27.76
CA ASN A 313 -3.39 -11.70 27.79
C ASN A 313 -2.52 -12.02 26.53
N PRO A 314 -2.19 -11.03 25.69
CA PRO A 314 -1.44 -11.24 24.45
C PRO A 314 0.03 -11.63 24.67
N LYS A 315 0.55 -11.50 25.90
CA LYS A 315 1.91 -11.91 26.27
C LYS A 315 2.01 -13.37 26.69
N LEU A 316 0.90 -14.12 26.68
CA LEU A 316 0.90 -15.53 27.05
C LEU A 316 1.64 -16.39 26.02
N PRO A 317 2.24 -17.52 26.44
CA PRO A 317 2.80 -18.49 25.53
C PRO A 317 1.76 -19.00 24.52
N ALA A 318 2.22 -19.45 23.35
CA ALA A 318 1.36 -20.06 22.36
C ALA A 318 0.65 -21.32 22.93
N GLY A 319 -0.69 -21.34 22.85
CA GLY A 319 -1.53 -22.44 23.31
C GLY A 319 -2.66 -22.01 24.24
N ASP A 320 -3.27 -22.99 24.90
CA ASP A 320 -4.39 -22.81 25.83
C ASP A 320 -3.88 -22.45 27.24
N TYR A 321 -3.18 -21.32 27.33
CA TYR A 321 -2.68 -20.77 28.59
C TYR A 321 -3.57 -19.64 29.08
N PHE A 322 -3.61 -19.43 30.40
CA PHE A 322 -4.16 -18.23 31.01
C PHE A 322 -3.26 -17.73 32.16
N ALA A 323 -3.30 -16.43 32.42
CA ALA A 323 -2.61 -15.77 33.53
C ALA A 323 -3.57 -15.51 34.70
N ARG A 324 -3.03 -15.07 35.83
CA ARG A 324 -3.87 -14.49 36.89
C ARG A 324 -4.68 -13.30 36.37
N GLY A 325 -5.93 -13.19 36.81
CA GLY A 325 -6.92 -12.23 36.36
C GLY A 325 -7.75 -12.68 35.15
N ASP A 326 -7.38 -13.76 34.47
CA ASP A 326 -8.17 -14.30 33.35
C ASP A 326 -9.36 -15.17 33.82
N MET A 327 -9.28 -15.75 35.03
CA MET A 327 -10.29 -16.63 35.60
C MET A 327 -10.88 -16.06 36.90
N VAL A 328 -12.04 -16.59 37.31
CA VAL A 328 -12.63 -16.23 38.61
C VAL A 328 -11.73 -16.69 39.77
N LYS A 329 -11.66 -15.88 40.82
CA LYS A 329 -10.69 -16.04 41.91
C LYS A 329 -10.58 -17.47 42.50
N PRO A 330 -11.68 -18.18 42.83
CA PRO A 330 -11.56 -19.55 43.36
C PRO A 330 -10.95 -20.54 42.37
N PHE A 331 -11.23 -20.36 41.06
CA PHE A 331 -10.64 -21.19 40.01
C PHE A 331 -9.14 -20.90 39.85
N GLU A 332 -8.78 -19.61 39.87
CA GLU A 332 -7.39 -19.18 39.79
C GLU A 332 -6.56 -19.72 40.95
N GLU A 333 -7.03 -19.57 42.19
CA GLU A 333 -6.33 -20.05 43.39
C GLU A 333 -6.12 -21.57 43.34
N ALA A 334 -7.12 -22.32 42.86
CA ALA A 334 -6.96 -23.76 42.66
C ALA A 334 -5.89 -24.08 41.60
N ALA A 335 -5.93 -23.41 40.44
CA ALA A 335 -5.03 -23.68 39.32
C ALA A 335 -3.58 -23.22 39.55
N PHE A 336 -3.38 -22.09 40.23
CA PHE A 336 -2.05 -21.53 40.46
C PHE A 336 -1.45 -21.92 41.82
N ASP A 337 -2.24 -21.96 42.89
CA ASP A 337 -1.70 -22.07 44.25
C ASP A 337 -1.80 -23.48 44.85
N THR A 338 -2.75 -24.29 44.36
CA THR A 338 -3.06 -25.59 44.95
C THR A 338 -2.56 -26.78 44.12
N LEU A 339 -2.77 -26.76 42.80
CA LEU A 339 -2.47 -27.89 41.93
C LEU A 339 -1.01 -27.89 41.44
N ASN A 340 -0.44 -29.09 41.30
CA ASN A 340 0.78 -29.34 40.53
C ASN A 340 0.47 -29.85 39.11
N PRO A 341 1.38 -29.64 38.13
CA PRO A 341 1.20 -30.18 36.78
C PRO A 341 0.93 -31.69 36.79
N GLY A 342 -0.13 -32.10 36.09
CA GLY A 342 -0.64 -33.48 36.04
C GLY A 342 -1.77 -33.79 37.04
N GLU A 343 -1.98 -32.95 38.05
CA GLU A 343 -3.00 -33.18 39.09
C GLU A 343 -4.41 -32.77 38.65
N VAL A 344 -5.40 -33.43 39.26
CA VAL A 344 -6.82 -33.12 39.14
C VAL A 344 -7.35 -32.67 40.50
N SER A 345 -8.07 -31.54 40.54
CA SER A 345 -8.62 -30.98 41.77
C SER A 345 -9.79 -31.80 42.33
N GLY A 346 -10.13 -31.53 43.60
CA GLY A 346 -11.48 -31.76 44.09
C GLY A 346 -12.49 -30.79 43.46
N LEU A 347 -13.67 -30.64 44.09
CA LEU A 347 -14.66 -29.67 43.65
C LEU A 347 -14.24 -28.25 44.03
N VAL A 348 -14.14 -27.38 43.02
CA VAL A 348 -13.87 -25.95 43.17
C VAL A 348 -15.16 -25.20 42.89
N GLU A 349 -15.74 -24.59 43.93
CA GLU A 349 -16.95 -23.78 43.80
C GLU A 349 -16.64 -22.42 43.20
N THR A 350 -17.40 -22.03 42.17
CA THR A 350 -17.39 -20.68 41.63
C THR A 350 -18.82 -20.15 41.48
N SER A 351 -18.97 -18.90 41.06
CA SER A 351 -20.29 -18.34 40.70
C SER A 351 -21.01 -19.10 39.59
N TYR A 352 -20.29 -19.92 38.80
CA TYR A 352 -20.86 -20.67 37.68
C TYR A 352 -21.30 -22.09 38.05
N GLY A 353 -20.82 -22.63 39.18
CA GLY A 353 -21.03 -24.03 39.55
C GLY A 353 -19.79 -24.66 40.17
N TYR A 354 -19.77 -25.99 40.18
CA TYR A 354 -18.63 -26.77 40.67
C TYR A 354 -17.73 -27.18 39.52
N HIS A 355 -16.44 -26.89 39.65
CA HIS A 355 -15.41 -27.23 38.68
C HIS A 355 -14.53 -28.37 39.18
N ILE A 356 -14.19 -29.28 38.27
CA ILE A 356 -13.08 -30.22 38.40
C ILE A 356 -12.00 -29.75 37.44
N ILE A 357 -10.81 -29.44 37.94
CA ILE A 357 -9.75 -28.79 37.20
C ILE A 357 -8.59 -29.76 37.05
N LYS A 358 -8.11 -29.98 35.82
CA LYS A 358 -6.84 -30.66 35.56
C LYS A 358 -5.80 -29.63 35.18
N LEU A 359 -4.72 -29.52 35.96
CA LEU A 359 -3.57 -28.71 35.61
C LEU A 359 -2.65 -29.54 34.71
N GLU A 360 -2.37 -29.08 33.49
CA GLU A 360 -1.49 -29.78 32.56
C GLU A 360 -0.05 -29.26 32.68
N GLU A 361 0.13 -27.94 32.70
CA GLU A 361 1.43 -27.30 32.70
C GLU A 361 1.40 -25.97 33.45
N LYS A 362 2.51 -25.61 34.09
CA LYS A 362 2.71 -24.31 34.75
C LYS A 362 4.01 -23.68 34.27
N LYS A 363 3.95 -22.43 33.84
CA LYS A 363 5.08 -21.60 33.42
C LYS A 363 5.32 -20.51 34.45
N ALA A 364 6.57 -20.43 34.91
CA ALA A 364 7.04 -19.34 35.77
C ALA A 364 7.05 -18.01 35.01
N PRO A 365 6.99 -16.85 35.70
CA PRO A 365 7.18 -15.58 35.04
C PRO A 365 8.60 -15.48 34.49
N GLU A 366 8.75 -14.93 33.29
CA GLU A 366 10.03 -14.84 32.58
C GLU A 366 10.28 -13.39 32.18
N ILE A 367 11.47 -12.89 32.52
CA ILE A 367 11.89 -11.54 32.14
C ILE A 367 12.67 -11.64 30.84
N GLN A 368 12.21 -10.95 29.80
CA GLN A 368 12.94 -10.82 28.54
C GLN A 368 14.31 -10.18 28.80
N PRO A 369 15.43 -10.81 28.39
CA PRO A 369 16.77 -10.27 28.57
C PRO A 369 16.93 -8.87 27.96
N PHE A 370 17.77 -8.03 28.59
CA PHE A 370 18.03 -6.66 28.11
C PHE A 370 18.45 -6.61 26.63
N VAL A 371 19.31 -7.53 26.20
CA VAL A 371 19.81 -7.60 24.82
C VAL A 371 18.65 -7.76 23.82
N ASP A 372 17.62 -8.52 24.18
CA ASP A 372 16.47 -8.76 23.31
C ASP A 372 15.48 -7.58 23.33
N ALA A 373 15.44 -6.81 24.43
CA ALA A 373 14.58 -5.64 24.59
C ALA A 373 15.22 -4.33 24.12
N GLN A 374 16.56 -4.29 24.01
CA GLN A 374 17.34 -3.06 23.80
C GLN A 374 16.88 -2.27 22.58
N TYR A 375 16.69 -2.94 21.44
CA TYR A 375 16.25 -2.29 20.20
C TYR A 375 14.84 -1.71 20.32
N GLU A 376 13.90 -2.46 20.89
CA GLU A 376 12.52 -1.99 21.09
C GLU A 376 12.49 -0.76 22.00
N ILE A 377 13.26 -0.80 23.09
CA ILE A 377 13.37 0.32 24.03
C ILE A 377 13.99 1.53 23.33
N GLN A 378 15.05 1.34 22.56
CA GLN A 378 15.68 2.44 21.82
C GLN A 378 14.67 3.09 20.88
N GLN A 379 13.96 2.31 20.05
CA GLN A 379 12.94 2.87 19.15
C GLN A 379 11.83 3.61 19.91
N LYS A 380 11.41 3.07 21.05
CA LYS A 380 10.43 3.72 21.94
C LYS A 380 10.97 5.04 22.48
N LEU A 381 12.21 5.08 22.97
CA LEU A 381 12.83 6.29 23.52
C LEU A 381 13.14 7.35 22.45
N VAL A 382 13.43 6.93 21.21
CA VAL A 382 13.58 7.83 20.06
C VAL A 382 12.29 8.61 19.85
N GLN A 383 11.16 7.91 19.85
CA GLN A 383 9.86 8.57 19.80
C GLN A 383 9.62 9.40 21.06
N VAL A 384 9.72 8.80 22.26
CA VAL A 384 9.36 9.43 23.54
C VAL A 384 10.15 10.69 23.88
N SER A 385 11.45 10.70 23.59
CA SER A 385 12.36 11.74 24.07
C SER A 385 13.36 12.22 23.01
N GLY A 386 13.76 11.36 22.09
CA GLY A 386 14.69 11.71 21.02
C GLY A 386 14.18 12.83 20.13
N VAL A 387 12.89 12.79 19.76
CA VAL A 387 12.25 13.82 18.92
C VAL A 387 12.26 15.18 19.61
N ASP A 388 11.85 15.26 20.87
CA ASP A 388 11.83 16.51 21.64
C ASP A 388 13.24 17.09 21.85
N LYS A 389 14.22 16.22 22.15
CA LYS A 389 15.63 16.62 22.25
C LYS A 389 16.15 17.16 20.91
N ALA A 390 15.87 16.46 19.81
CA ALA A 390 16.31 16.85 18.48
C ALA A 390 15.72 18.19 18.06
N LYS A 391 14.42 18.39 18.33
CA LYS A 391 13.73 19.64 18.08
C LYS A 391 14.39 20.79 18.83
N LYS A 392 14.61 20.61 20.14
CA LYS A 392 15.25 21.64 20.97
C LYS A 392 16.66 21.96 20.47
N ILE A 393 17.46 20.95 20.16
CA ILE A 393 18.81 21.14 19.61
C ILE A 393 18.75 21.88 18.27
N ALA A 394 17.79 21.56 17.40
CA ALA A 394 17.62 22.24 16.13
C ALA A 394 17.20 23.72 16.30
N GLU A 395 16.31 24.02 17.25
CA GLU A 395 15.90 25.39 17.60
C GLU A 395 17.06 26.20 18.22
N ASP A 396 17.84 25.58 19.11
CA ASP A 396 19.02 26.20 19.73
C ASP A 396 20.12 26.45 18.65
N LEU A 397 20.35 25.47 17.76
CA LEU A 397 21.26 25.62 16.63
C LEU A 397 20.84 26.73 15.68
N LEU A 398 19.55 26.83 15.35
CA LEU A 398 19.03 27.92 14.52
C LEU A 398 19.45 29.28 15.08
N PHE A 399 19.19 29.51 16.37
CA PHE A 399 19.54 30.76 17.06
C PHE A 399 21.05 31.02 17.07
N ASP A 400 21.87 30.00 17.35
CA ASP A 400 23.33 30.16 17.36
C ASP A 400 23.92 30.44 15.97
N ILE A 401 23.36 29.83 14.92
CA ILE A 401 23.80 30.04 13.54
C ILE A 401 23.43 31.44 13.06
N GLU A 402 22.26 31.96 13.43
CA GLU A 402 21.86 33.35 13.15
C GLU A 402 22.85 34.36 13.73
N ILE A 403 23.51 34.04 14.85
CA ILE A 403 24.48 34.91 15.51
C ILE A 403 25.90 34.71 14.98
N ARG A 404 26.31 33.47 14.67
CA ARG A 404 27.74 33.10 14.52
C ARG A 404 28.09 32.30 13.27
N ASP A 405 27.16 32.00 12.36
CA ASP A 405 27.33 31.06 11.25
C ASP A 405 27.42 29.57 11.64
N TYR A 406 27.26 28.69 10.65
CA TYR A 406 27.22 27.22 10.81
C TYR A 406 28.45 26.64 11.50
N ASN A 407 29.66 27.07 11.12
CA ASN A 407 30.89 26.46 11.60
C ASN A 407 31.21 26.89 13.03
N GLN A 408 30.97 28.17 13.35
CA GLN A 408 31.21 28.66 14.71
C GLN A 408 30.14 28.17 15.69
N ALA A 409 28.88 28.04 15.24
CA ALA A 409 27.83 27.41 16.03
C ALA A 409 28.23 25.98 16.42
N LEU A 410 28.62 25.15 15.44
CA LEU A 410 29.05 23.77 15.70
C LEU A 410 30.29 23.65 16.61
N ALA A 411 31.10 24.70 16.75
CA ALA A 411 32.26 24.72 17.63
C ALA A 411 31.89 24.92 19.12
N LEU A 412 30.64 25.28 19.43
CA LEU A 412 30.17 25.45 20.81
C LEU A 412 30.16 24.11 21.57
N GLU A 413 30.55 24.14 22.84
CA GLU A 413 30.65 22.94 23.70
C GLU A 413 29.35 22.12 23.71
N ALA A 414 28.20 22.79 23.58
CA ALA A 414 26.88 22.15 23.54
C ALA A 414 26.69 21.15 22.39
N TYR A 415 27.40 21.30 21.27
CA TYR A 415 27.21 20.48 20.06
C TYR A 415 28.39 19.57 19.73
N GLN A 416 29.56 19.78 20.34
CA GLN A 416 30.79 19.02 20.03
C GLN A 416 30.63 17.51 20.23
N GLN A 417 29.75 17.08 21.14
CA GLN A 417 29.50 15.66 21.43
C GLN A 417 28.43 15.04 20.51
N LEU A 418 27.71 15.84 19.72
CA LEU A 418 26.56 15.40 18.92
C LEU A 418 26.92 14.98 17.49
N SER A 419 28.21 14.99 17.12
CA SER A 419 28.70 14.54 15.81
C SER A 419 27.96 15.19 14.61
N LEU A 420 27.54 16.45 14.76
CA LEU A 420 26.83 17.22 13.75
C LEU A 420 27.80 17.81 12.70
N ALA A 421 27.34 17.94 11.46
CA ALA A 421 28.11 18.52 10.37
C ALA A 421 27.25 19.44 9.50
N ALA A 422 27.84 20.56 9.06
CA ALA A 422 27.24 21.44 8.08
C ALA A 422 27.59 20.96 6.67
N LEU A 423 26.58 20.61 5.87
CA LEU A 423 26.72 20.05 4.53
C LEU A 423 25.98 20.92 3.50
N GLU A 424 26.37 20.80 2.23
CA GLU A 424 25.73 21.47 1.10
C GLU A 424 25.27 20.44 0.07
N THR A 425 24.05 20.58 -0.43
CA THR A 425 23.47 19.66 -1.41
C THR A 425 24.04 19.89 -2.82
N GLY A 426 24.55 21.09 -3.12
CA GLY A 426 24.63 21.55 -4.51
C GLY A 426 23.24 21.74 -5.12
N PHE A 427 23.17 22.13 -6.40
CA PHE A 427 21.88 22.31 -7.08
C PHE A 427 21.18 20.97 -7.33
N PHE A 428 19.93 20.86 -6.89
CA PHE A 428 19.04 19.75 -7.22
C PHE A 428 17.65 20.27 -7.62
N SER A 429 16.94 19.51 -8.46
CA SER A 429 15.59 19.81 -8.93
C SER A 429 14.51 19.25 -8.01
N ARG A 430 13.30 19.81 -8.08
CA ARG A 430 12.17 19.43 -7.22
C ARG A 430 11.73 17.98 -7.43
N ASP A 431 11.93 17.44 -8.62
CA ASP A 431 11.59 16.07 -9.02
C ASP A 431 12.70 15.03 -8.76
N THR A 432 13.80 15.41 -8.11
CA THR A 432 14.88 14.47 -7.83
C THR A 432 14.41 13.29 -6.98
N THR A 433 14.92 12.10 -7.29
CA THR A 433 14.68 10.89 -6.48
C THR A 433 15.62 10.80 -5.28
N ASN A 434 16.71 11.58 -5.29
CA ASN A 434 17.71 11.61 -4.24
C ASN A 434 18.29 13.02 -4.10
N ILE A 435 18.16 13.61 -2.90
CA ILE A 435 18.77 14.90 -2.59
C ILE A 435 20.22 14.63 -2.16
N PRO A 436 21.22 15.21 -2.84
CA PRO A 436 22.62 14.98 -2.47
C PRO A 436 22.89 15.33 -1.00
N GLN A 437 23.75 14.55 -0.32
CA GLN A 437 24.07 14.68 1.12
C GLN A 437 22.91 14.42 2.10
N ILE A 438 21.65 14.36 1.66
CA ILE A 438 20.48 14.09 2.51
C ILE A 438 19.98 12.65 2.34
N GLY A 439 19.94 12.17 1.11
CA GLY A 439 19.47 10.83 0.75
C GLY A 439 18.17 10.83 -0.06
N ALA A 440 17.54 9.65 -0.13
CA ALA A 440 16.42 9.43 -1.04
C ALA A 440 15.17 10.20 -0.63
N THR A 441 14.50 10.85 -1.60
CA THR A 441 13.33 11.70 -1.33
C THR A 441 12.14 10.90 -0.80
N TRP A 442 12.02 9.62 -1.16
CA TRP A 442 10.97 8.76 -0.62
C TRP A 442 11.07 8.50 0.89
N GLY A 443 12.22 8.77 1.52
CA GLY A 443 12.38 8.66 2.97
C GLY A 443 11.72 9.80 3.76
N TYR A 444 11.54 10.96 3.13
CA TYR A 444 11.10 12.19 3.80
C TYR A 444 9.84 12.77 3.13
N GLN A 445 8.76 12.86 3.87
CA GLN A 445 7.52 13.49 3.42
C GLN A 445 7.68 15.01 3.43
N GLY A 446 7.44 15.67 2.29
CA GLY A 446 7.37 17.13 2.18
C GLY A 446 8.70 17.89 2.28
N LEU A 447 9.82 17.22 2.60
CA LEU A 447 11.13 17.88 2.78
C LEU A 447 11.56 18.67 1.54
N ALA A 448 11.48 18.07 0.35
CA ALA A 448 11.87 18.76 -0.89
C ALA A 448 11.02 20.01 -1.13
N ASP A 449 9.69 19.90 -1.02
CA ASP A 449 8.79 21.04 -1.19
C ASP A 449 9.09 22.15 -0.20
N GLU A 450 9.30 21.79 1.07
CA GLU A 450 9.58 22.77 2.11
C GLU A 450 10.93 23.49 1.90
N LEU A 451 11.95 22.80 1.38
CA LEU A 451 13.24 23.40 1.01
C LEU A 451 13.10 24.33 -0.20
N PHE A 452 12.30 23.95 -1.20
CA PHE A 452 12.06 24.77 -2.37
C PHE A 452 11.23 26.02 -2.07
N ASP A 453 10.33 25.96 -1.09
CA ASP A 453 9.49 27.09 -0.70
C ASP A 453 10.22 28.10 0.20
N MET A 454 11.43 27.79 0.69
CA MET A 454 12.27 28.72 1.46
C MET A 454 12.74 29.91 0.64
N GLU A 455 12.85 31.07 1.28
CA GLU A 455 13.54 32.22 0.70
C GLU A 455 15.07 32.04 0.73
N VAL A 456 15.75 32.62 -0.25
CA VAL A 456 17.23 32.58 -0.33
C VAL A 456 17.82 33.33 0.86
N ASN A 457 18.84 32.74 1.49
CA ASN A 457 19.52 33.24 2.69
C ASN A 457 18.65 33.34 3.95
N VAL A 458 17.46 32.74 3.95
CA VAL A 458 16.65 32.58 5.17
C VAL A 458 16.93 31.22 5.77
N ILE A 459 17.40 31.21 7.02
CA ILE A 459 17.63 29.99 7.79
C ILE A 459 16.35 29.59 8.53
N LYS A 460 16.04 28.30 8.57
CA LYS A 460 14.90 27.77 9.34
C LYS A 460 15.16 26.33 9.80
N VAL A 461 14.39 25.90 10.79
CA VAL A 461 14.27 24.47 11.13
C VAL A 461 13.18 23.86 10.26
N VAL A 462 13.54 22.82 9.50
CA VAL A 462 12.65 22.00 8.68
C VAL A 462 12.42 20.67 9.38
N GLU A 463 11.17 20.32 9.65
CA GLU A 463 10.80 19.03 10.25
C GLU A 463 10.57 18.00 9.13
N ALA A 464 11.47 17.02 9.01
CA ALA A 464 11.34 15.96 8.03
C ALA A 464 10.64 14.74 8.66
N LYS A 465 9.46 14.40 8.13
CA LYS A 465 8.66 13.26 8.59
C LYS A 465 8.91 12.02 7.74
N LYS A 466 8.76 10.83 8.31
CA LYS A 466 8.77 9.56 7.55
C LYS A 466 7.61 9.51 6.57
N ARG A 467 7.80 8.99 5.37
CA ARG A 467 6.71 8.79 4.40
C ARG A 467 5.60 7.83 4.88
N THR A 468 5.91 6.89 5.75
CA THR A 468 4.96 5.85 6.21
C THR A 468 4.07 6.28 7.39
N GLY A 469 4.16 7.54 7.84
CA GLY A 469 3.40 8.08 8.97
C GLY A 469 3.65 9.59 9.16
N GLN A 470 3.40 10.15 10.34
CA GLN A 470 3.92 11.50 10.67
C GLN A 470 5.01 11.46 11.75
N GLU A 471 5.62 10.30 11.97
CA GLU A 471 6.78 10.22 12.86
C GLU A 471 7.89 11.11 12.29
N VAL A 472 8.48 11.94 13.14
CA VAL A 472 9.60 12.79 12.76
C VAL A 472 10.83 11.89 12.57
N GLU A 473 11.41 11.96 11.37
CA GLU A 473 12.63 11.25 11.02
C GLU A 473 13.87 12.07 11.39
N ALA A 474 13.84 13.38 11.13
CA ALA A 474 14.94 14.28 11.44
C ALA A 474 14.50 15.75 11.43
N TYR A 475 15.29 16.60 12.06
CA TYR A 475 15.22 18.06 11.90
C TYR A 475 16.40 18.54 11.05
N PHE A 476 16.14 19.43 10.11
CA PHE A 476 17.16 20.07 9.30
C PHE A 476 17.21 21.56 9.62
N VAL A 477 18.32 22.04 10.19
CA VAL A 477 18.58 23.48 10.29
C VAL A 477 19.19 23.90 8.97
N ALA A 478 18.38 24.49 8.09
CA ALA A 478 18.69 24.63 6.68
C ALA A 478 18.59 26.09 6.20
N THR A 479 19.33 26.42 5.15
CA THR A 479 19.30 27.69 4.42
C THR A 479 19.42 27.42 2.93
N VAL A 480 18.55 28.01 2.12
CA VAL A 480 18.74 28.02 0.65
C VAL A 480 19.81 29.04 0.31
N LEU A 481 20.94 28.59 -0.23
CA LEU A 481 22.05 29.44 -0.64
C LEU A 481 21.75 30.15 -1.97
N ASP A 482 21.12 29.45 -2.92
CA ASP A 482 20.79 29.98 -4.23
C ASP A 482 19.64 29.22 -4.89
N LYS A 483 18.90 29.88 -5.78
CA LYS A 483 17.84 29.29 -6.61
C LYS A 483 18.08 29.57 -8.08
N LYS A 484 18.01 28.53 -8.90
CA LYS A 484 17.94 28.66 -10.36
C LYS A 484 16.49 28.56 -10.79
N PRO A 485 15.89 29.62 -11.34
CA PRO A 485 14.52 29.56 -11.84
C PRO A 485 14.46 28.64 -13.05
N THR A 486 13.25 28.18 -13.36
CA THR A 486 12.98 27.44 -14.58
C THR A 486 13.40 28.26 -15.80
N ALA A 487 14.42 27.79 -16.49
CA ALA A 487 15.00 28.47 -17.65
C ALA A 487 15.58 27.46 -18.62
N ILE A 488 15.69 27.87 -19.88
CA ILE A 488 16.44 27.11 -20.87
C ILE A 488 17.92 27.49 -20.69
N PRO A 489 18.82 26.56 -20.33
CA PRO A 489 20.23 26.86 -20.17
C PRO A 489 20.83 27.46 -21.46
N PRO A 490 21.84 28.33 -21.36
CA PRO A 490 22.60 28.77 -22.52
C PRO A 490 23.19 27.57 -23.28
N PHE A 491 23.22 27.65 -24.62
CA PHE A 491 23.77 26.58 -25.46
C PHE A 491 25.17 26.14 -25.00
N GLU A 492 26.04 27.08 -24.63
CA GLU A 492 27.41 26.77 -24.17
C GLU A 492 27.45 25.85 -22.94
N GLU A 493 26.46 25.92 -22.04
CA GLU A 493 26.41 25.07 -20.84
C GLU A 493 26.01 23.62 -21.17
N ILE A 494 25.14 23.43 -22.16
CA ILE A 494 24.58 22.12 -22.53
C ILE A 494 25.10 21.57 -23.87
N LYS A 495 26.04 22.28 -24.51
CA LYS A 495 26.59 22.02 -25.84
C LYS A 495 26.99 20.56 -26.04
N ALA A 496 27.73 19.99 -25.08
CA ALA A 496 28.19 18.61 -25.17
C ALA A 496 27.03 17.60 -25.20
N GLY A 497 25.97 17.86 -24.42
CA GLY A 497 24.75 17.04 -24.42
C GLY A 497 23.98 17.15 -25.73
N VAL A 498 23.79 18.37 -26.23
CA VAL A 498 23.13 18.62 -27.53
C VAL A 498 23.90 17.95 -28.66
N ILE A 499 25.24 18.05 -28.68
CA ILE A 499 26.07 17.35 -29.68
C ILE A 499 25.85 15.84 -29.63
N ALA A 500 25.81 15.25 -28.43
CA ALA A 500 25.55 13.82 -28.28
C ALA A 500 24.16 13.41 -28.77
N GLU A 501 23.14 14.24 -28.53
CA GLU A 501 21.78 14.02 -29.00
C GLU A 501 21.68 14.07 -30.54
N VAL A 502 22.27 15.10 -31.17
CA VAL A 502 22.33 15.21 -32.63
C VAL A 502 23.11 14.04 -33.24
N LYS A 503 24.21 13.61 -32.62
CA LYS A 503 24.95 12.40 -33.04
C LYS A 503 24.06 11.17 -32.99
N ASN A 504 23.22 11.04 -31.97
CA ASN A 504 22.30 9.91 -31.84
C ASN A 504 21.20 9.94 -32.91
N GLU A 505 20.61 11.10 -33.20
CA GLU A 505 19.60 11.22 -34.27
C GLU A 505 20.19 10.88 -35.65
N LYS A 506 21.37 11.42 -35.96
CA LYS A 506 22.10 11.05 -37.19
C LYS A 506 22.47 9.56 -37.23
N ALA A 507 22.84 8.98 -36.09
CA ALA A 507 23.15 7.56 -36.00
C ALA A 507 21.92 6.70 -36.32
N LYS A 508 20.72 7.09 -35.85
CA LYS A 508 19.45 6.44 -36.21
C LYS A 508 19.17 6.52 -37.70
N GLU A 509 19.32 7.70 -38.30
CA GLU A 509 19.13 7.89 -39.75
C GLU A 509 20.11 7.04 -40.57
N ARG A 510 21.38 7.02 -40.18
CA ARG A 510 22.43 6.25 -40.86
C ARG A 510 22.21 4.74 -40.71
N ALA A 511 21.82 4.27 -39.52
CA ALA A 511 21.47 2.87 -39.29
C ALA A 511 20.29 2.44 -40.17
N PHE A 512 19.26 3.28 -40.26
CA PHE A 512 18.11 3.02 -41.12
C PHE A 512 18.48 2.97 -42.59
N ALA A 513 19.28 3.93 -43.07
CA ALA A 513 19.75 3.94 -44.46
C ALA A 513 20.62 2.71 -44.79
N ASP A 514 21.49 2.29 -43.88
CA ASP A 514 22.33 1.11 -44.05
C ASP A 514 21.49 -0.18 -44.10
N ALA A 515 20.53 -0.32 -43.19
CA ALA A 515 19.57 -1.42 -43.21
C ALA A 515 18.73 -1.42 -44.50
N GLN A 516 18.28 -0.25 -44.96
CA GLN A 516 17.56 -0.11 -46.22
C GLN A 516 18.42 -0.53 -47.42
N ASN A 517 19.71 -0.17 -47.43
CA ASN A 517 20.64 -0.54 -48.49
C ASN A 517 20.87 -2.05 -48.57
N LEU A 518 20.96 -2.74 -47.44
CA LEU A 518 21.01 -4.20 -47.41
C LEU A 518 19.69 -4.79 -47.91
N LEU A 519 18.56 -4.30 -47.39
CA LEU A 519 17.23 -4.80 -47.75
C LEU A 519 16.90 -4.64 -49.25
N ASN A 520 17.42 -3.61 -49.90
CA ASN A 520 17.25 -3.41 -51.35
C ASN A 520 17.91 -4.51 -52.19
N GLN A 521 18.79 -5.32 -51.59
CA GLN A 521 19.46 -6.46 -52.24
C GLN A 521 18.78 -7.81 -51.95
N ARG A 522 17.57 -7.79 -51.38
CA ARG A 522 16.80 -8.98 -51.01
C ARG A 522 16.28 -9.78 -52.19
N GLU A 523 16.21 -9.20 -53.38
CA GLU A 523 15.85 -9.96 -54.59
C GLU A 523 16.82 -11.15 -54.73
N ASP A 524 16.24 -12.34 -54.90
CA ASP A 524 16.92 -13.65 -54.94
C ASP A 524 17.58 -14.13 -53.62
N ALA A 525 17.37 -13.45 -52.49
CA ALA A 525 17.84 -13.96 -51.19
C ALA A 525 16.82 -14.96 -50.61
N ALA A 526 17.23 -16.21 -50.45
CA ALA A 526 16.38 -17.27 -49.87
C ALA A 526 16.24 -17.21 -48.34
N SER A 527 17.12 -16.46 -47.66
CA SER A 527 17.12 -16.30 -46.20
C SER A 527 17.85 -15.03 -45.78
N LEU A 528 17.71 -14.61 -44.52
CA LEU A 528 18.53 -13.53 -43.95
C LEU A 528 20.02 -13.84 -43.97
N ASP A 529 20.40 -15.10 -43.80
CA ASP A 529 21.79 -15.53 -43.89
C ASP A 529 22.36 -15.23 -45.29
N ALA A 530 21.64 -15.61 -46.35
CA ALA A 530 22.02 -15.31 -47.73
C ALA A 530 21.97 -13.81 -48.06
N LEU A 531 21.07 -13.05 -47.42
CA LEU A 531 21.03 -11.60 -47.57
C LEU A 531 22.26 -10.95 -46.92
N LEU A 532 22.63 -11.39 -45.72
CA LEU A 532 23.77 -10.84 -44.98
C LEU A 532 25.10 -11.06 -45.73
N GLU A 533 25.26 -12.15 -46.48
CA GLU A 533 26.43 -12.38 -47.34
C GLU A 533 26.60 -11.29 -48.42
N LYS A 534 25.53 -10.60 -48.83
CA LYS A 534 25.58 -9.48 -49.78
C LYS A 534 25.95 -8.16 -49.11
N TYR A 535 26.04 -8.12 -47.78
CA TYR A 535 26.31 -6.88 -47.04
C TYR A 535 27.71 -6.34 -47.36
N LYS A 536 27.76 -5.06 -47.72
CA LYS A 536 28.99 -4.32 -47.91
C LYS A 536 29.11 -3.30 -46.80
N THR A 537 30.09 -3.51 -45.93
CA THR A 537 30.33 -2.64 -44.78
C THR A 537 30.60 -1.20 -45.24
N PRO A 538 29.79 -0.22 -44.81
CA PRO A 538 30.06 1.19 -45.04
C PRO A 538 31.39 1.63 -44.41
N GLU A 539 31.99 2.67 -44.98
CA GLU A 539 33.21 3.27 -44.46
C GLU A 539 33.04 3.72 -42.99
N GLY A 540 34.03 3.41 -42.15
CA GLY A 540 34.02 3.75 -40.73
C GLY A 540 33.31 2.74 -39.82
N LEU A 541 32.83 1.61 -40.34
CA LEU A 541 32.23 0.52 -39.57
C LEU A 541 33.06 -0.76 -39.66
N THR A 542 32.96 -1.62 -38.65
CA THR A 542 33.60 -2.94 -38.63
C THR A 542 32.78 -3.97 -39.41
N ALA A 543 33.47 -4.88 -40.12
CA ALA A 543 32.81 -5.84 -41.00
C ALA A 543 31.97 -6.89 -40.24
N ASP A 544 32.46 -7.36 -39.09
CA ASP A 544 31.88 -8.51 -38.38
C ASP A 544 30.80 -8.12 -37.33
N ARG A 545 30.26 -6.90 -37.39
CA ARG A 545 29.31 -6.39 -36.39
C ARG A 545 27.88 -6.93 -36.55
N LEU A 546 27.51 -7.33 -37.76
CA LEU A 546 26.19 -7.84 -38.08
C LEU A 546 26.18 -9.37 -38.03
N SER A 547 25.10 -9.93 -37.49
CA SER A 547 24.84 -11.36 -37.48
C SER A 547 23.34 -11.60 -37.56
N VAL A 548 22.96 -12.77 -38.07
CA VAL A 548 21.58 -13.24 -38.01
C VAL A 548 21.33 -13.83 -36.63
N GLN A 549 20.33 -13.30 -35.95
CA GLN A 549 19.87 -13.75 -34.63
C GLN A 549 18.44 -14.27 -34.75
N GLU A 550 17.96 -14.97 -33.72
CA GLU A 550 16.62 -15.55 -33.70
C GLU A 550 15.89 -15.19 -32.40
N SER A 551 14.60 -14.90 -32.49
CA SER A 551 13.76 -14.61 -31.34
C SER A 551 13.23 -15.88 -30.68
N ASN A 552 12.80 -15.77 -29.42
CA ASN A 552 11.82 -16.72 -28.89
C ASN A 552 10.46 -16.49 -29.56
N PRO A 553 9.54 -17.47 -29.54
CA PRO A 553 8.14 -17.25 -29.94
C PRO A 553 7.51 -16.11 -29.12
N PHE A 554 6.81 -15.20 -29.79
CA PHE A 554 6.11 -14.08 -29.16
C PHE A 554 4.73 -13.89 -29.78
N SER A 555 3.79 -13.32 -29.03
CA SER A 555 2.43 -12.98 -29.48
C SER A 555 2.30 -11.49 -29.75
N LEU A 556 1.28 -11.09 -30.52
CA LEU A 556 0.94 -9.67 -30.68
C LEU A 556 0.39 -9.15 -29.34
N SER A 557 0.92 -8.04 -28.83
CA SER A 557 0.44 -7.42 -27.59
C SER A 557 0.04 -5.96 -27.80
N PRO A 558 -1.17 -5.53 -27.38
CA PRO A 558 -1.57 -4.13 -27.45
C PRO A 558 -0.97 -3.26 -26.33
N THR A 559 -0.31 -3.88 -25.34
CA THR A 559 0.21 -3.21 -24.14
C THR A 559 1.72 -3.34 -23.98
N SER A 560 2.39 -4.03 -24.90
CA SER A 560 3.84 -4.23 -24.87
C SER A 560 4.38 -4.38 -26.28
N ASP A 561 5.46 -3.66 -26.57
CA ASP A 561 6.18 -3.72 -27.84
C ASP A 561 7.48 -4.54 -27.74
N TYR A 562 7.66 -5.27 -26.62
CA TYR A 562 8.88 -6.00 -26.32
C TYR A 562 8.89 -7.38 -26.99
N ILE A 563 9.98 -7.68 -27.70
CA ILE A 563 10.27 -9.01 -28.27
C ILE A 563 11.58 -9.50 -27.65
N ALA A 564 11.56 -10.70 -27.07
CA ALA A 564 12.78 -11.27 -26.49
C ALA A 564 13.88 -11.46 -27.55
N GLY A 565 15.07 -10.92 -27.28
CA GLY A 565 16.22 -10.92 -28.19
C GLY A 565 16.32 -9.67 -29.08
N VAL A 566 15.18 -9.07 -29.45
CA VAL A 566 15.13 -7.84 -30.25
C VAL A 566 15.06 -6.60 -29.35
N GLY A 567 14.28 -6.63 -28.28
CA GLY A 567 13.95 -5.47 -27.46
C GLY A 567 12.62 -4.82 -27.89
N ASN A 568 12.47 -3.52 -27.61
CA ASN A 568 11.23 -2.80 -27.89
C ASN A 568 11.16 -2.32 -29.35
N SER A 569 10.25 -2.88 -30.13
CA SER A 569 9.96 -2.45 -31.51
C SER A 569 8.54 -2.83 -31.93
N ALA A 570 7.63 -1.85 -31.84
CA ALA A 570 6.24 -2.00 -32.28
C ALA A 570 6.14 -2.33 -33.78
N GLU A 571 6.97 -1.69 -34.61
CA GLU A 571 7.01 -1.91 -36.06
C GLU A 571 7.40 -3.37 -36.39
N THR A 572 8.44 -3.89 -35.74
CA THR A 572 8.89 -5.28 -35.93
C THR A 572 7.82 -6.27 -35.51
N MET A 573 7.22 -6.05 -34.32
CA MET A 573 6.16 -6.93 -33.81
C MET A 573 4.99 -6.97 -34.78
N PHE A 574 4.47 -5.81 -35.16
CA PHE A 574 3.31 -5.72 -36.04
C PHE A 574 3.59 -6.31 -37.43
N ALA A 575 4.78 -6.06 -37.99
CA ALA A 575 5.17 -6.60 -39.29
C ALA A 575 5.24 -8.13 -39.29
N ALA A 576 5.81 -8.75 -38.25
CA ALA A 576 5.95 -10.20 -38.17
C ALA A 576 4.61 -10.95 -38.35
N PHE A 577 3.52 -10.41 -37.81
CA PHE A 577 2.17 -10.99 -37.92
C PHE A 577 1.47 -10.72 -39.27
N GLN A 578 2.04 -9.86 -40.12
CA GLN A 578 1.53 -9.57 -41.47
C GLN A 578 2.32 -10.26 -42.58
N MET A 579 3.48 -10.82 -42.24
CA MET A 579 4.37 -11.52 -43.16
C MET A 579 3.91 -12.97 -43.38
N LYS A 580 4.27 -13.53 -44.54
CA LYS A 580 4.22 -14.98 -44.78
C LYS A 580 5.50 -15.62 -44.24
N VAL A 581 5.42 -16.91 -43.91
CA VAL A 581 6.62 -17.68 -43.54
C VAL A 581 7.63 -17.57 -44.69
N ASP A 582 8.89 -17.37 -44.32
CA ASP A 582 10.04 -17.08 -45.16
C ASP A 582 10.10 -15.67 -45.80
N ASP A 583 9.09 -14.81 -45.64
CA ASP A 583 9.17 -13.43 -46.11
C ASP A 583 10.29 -12.68 -45.36
N ILE A 584 11.01 -11.81 -46.06
CA ILE A 584 12.01 -10.89 -45.51
C ILE A 584 11.48 -9.45 -45.65
N ALA A 585 11.43 -8.71 -44.54
CA ALA A 585 10.91 -7.35 -44.51
C ALA A 585 11.68 -6.42 -43.54
N GLY A 586 11.43 -5.12 -43.65
CA GLY A 586 12.05 -4.06 -42.87
C GLY A 586 12.30 -2.83 -43.75
N PRO A 587 13.27 -1.98 -43.41
CA PRO A 587 13.85 -1.86 -42.07
C PRO A 587 12.81 -1.36 -41.06
N PHE A 588 12.72 -1.99 -39.89
CA PHE A 588 11.79 -1.62 -38.83
C PHE A 588 12.51 -0.94 -37.67
N LYS A 589 11.99 0.17 -37.18
CA LYS A 589 12.60 0.96 -36.11
C LYS A 589 12.29 0.35 -34.74
N GLY A 590 13.30 0.27 -33.89
CA GLY A 590 13.16 0.00 -32.45
C GLY A 590 13.83 1.06 -31.59
N SER A 591 13.76 0.89 -30.27
CA SER A 591 14.29 1.87 -29.32
C SER A 591 15.80 2.09 -29.44
N ASN A 592 16.56 1.03 -29.76
CA ASN A 592 18.03 1.07 -29.77
C ASN A 592 18.66 0.66 -31.11
N SER A 593 17.87 0.17 -32.07
CA SER A 593 18.38 -0.37 -33.34
C SER A 593 17.31 -0.35 -34.42
N VAL A 594 17.74 -0.60 -35.65
CA VAL A 594 16.89 -0.92 -36.79
C VAL A 594 17.01 -2.40 -37.12
N TYR A 595 15.90 -3.04 -37.50
CA TYR A 595 15.85 -4.47 -37.75
C TYR A 595 15.43 -4.78 -39.19
N ILE A 596 16.09 -5.75 -39.80
CA ILE A 596 15.56 -6.50 -40.94
C ILE A 596 15.18 -7.88 -40.42
N ILE A 597 13.97 -8.34 -40.71
CA ILE A 597 13.45 -9.58 -40.12
C ILE A 597 13.02 -10.56 -41.20
N GLN A 598 13.04 -11.84 -40.85
CA GLN A 598 12.44 -12.93 -41.61
C GLN A 598 11.51 -13.70 -40.70
N LEU A 599 10.28 -13.94 -41.14
CA LEU A 599 9.36 -14.80 -40.40
C LEU A 599 9.77 -16.26 -40.61
N VAL A 600 10.13 -16.95 -39.54
CA VAL A 600 10.57 -18.35 -39.58
C VAL A 600 9.42 -19.29 -39.30
N GLU A 601 8.58 -18.92 -38.33
CA GLU A 601 7.48 -19.75 -37.87
C GLU A 601 6.30 -18.87 -37.51
N ARG A 602 5.10 -19.33 -37.86
CA ARG A 602 3.84 -18.79 -37.36
C ARG A 602 3.02 -19.94 -36.81
N GLU A 603 2.72 -19.88 -35.52
CA GLU A 603 1.79 -20.78 -34.85
C GLU A 603 0.43 -20.09 -34.88
N GLU A 604 -0.42 -20.46 -35.84
CA GLU A 604 -1.79 -19.93 -35.91
C GLU A 604 -2.63 -20.48 -34.75
N PRO A 605 -3.54 -19.67 -34.18
CA PRO A 605 -4.35 -20.10 -33.05
C PRO A 605 -5.33 -21.20 -33.48
N ASP A 606 -5.29 -22.35 -32.82
CA ASP A 606 -6.27 -23.41 -33.03
C ASP A 606 -7.58 -23.04 -32.32
N VAL A 607 -8.47 -22.39 -33.06
CA VAL A 607 -9.78 -21.96 -32.57
C VAL A 607 -10.68 -23.14 -32.24
N GLU A 608 -10.47 -24.30 -32.87
CA GLU A 608 -11.29 -25.48 -32.60
C GLU A 608 -10.94 -26.09 -31.25
N VAL A 609 -9.65 -26.08 -30.86
CA VAL A 609 -9.23 -26.43 -29.49
C VAL A 609 -9.90 -25.52 -28.47
N PHE A 610 -9.91 -24.20 -28.69
CA PHE A 610 -10.62 -23.26 -27.81
C PHE A 610 -12.13 -23.54 -27.72
N ARG A 611 -12.78 -23.91 -28.83
CA ARG A 611 -14.22 -24.19 -28.88
C ARG A 611 -14.60 -25.53 -28.25
N THR A 612 -13.72 -26.52 -28.35
CA THR A 612 -13.99 -27.91 -27.95
C THR A 612 -13.48 -28.26 -26.54
N ASP A 613 -12.45 -27.57 -26.03
CA ASP A 613 -11.93 -27.75 -24.68
C ASP A 613 -12.60 -26.78 -23.66
N PRO A 614 -13.44 -27.29 -22.74
CA PRO A 614 -14.10 -26.45 -21.74
C PRO A 614 -13.13 -25.79 -20.75
N ALA A 615 -11.97 -26.39 -20.50
CA ALA A 615 -10.98 -25.88 -19.55
C ALA A 615 -10.25 -24.66 -20.13
N GLU A 616 -9.81 -24.75 -21.39
CA GLU A 616 -9.18 -23.62 -22.11
C GLU A 616 -10.18 -22.47 -22.27
N LYS A 617 -11.42 -22.76 -22.66
CA LYS A 617 -12.48 -21.76 -22.75
C LYS A 617 -12.73 -21.05 -21.41
N ALA A 618 -12.81 -21.81 -20.32
CA ALA A 618 -13.03 -21.26 -18.98
C ALA A 618 -11.85 -20.38 -18.54
N ARG A 619 -10.61 -20.83 -18.77
CA ARG A 619 -9.39 -20.12 -18.38
C ARG A 619 -9.29 -18.74 -19.04
N HIS A 620 -9.36 -18.67 -20.37
CA HIS A 620 -9.24 -17.40 -21.08
C HIS A 620 -10.45 -16.48 -20.82
N ARG A 621 -11.67 -17.04 -20.72
CA ARG A 621 -12.85 -16.27 -20.34
C ARG A 621 -12.70 -15.67 -18.94
N GLN A 622 -12.21 -16.44 -17.96
CA GLN A 622 -12.03 -15.96 -16.60
C GLN A 622 -10.96 -14.86 -16.52
N ALA A 623 -9.84 -15.02 -17.23
CA ALA A 623 -8.80 -13.99 -17.31
C ALA A 623 -9.35 -12.67 -17.87
N LEU A 624 -10.11 -12.74 -18.98
CA LEU A 624 -10.72 -11.57 -19.59
C LEU A 624 -11.80 -10.92 -18.72
N ILE A 625 -12.59 -11.72 -17.99
CA ILE A 625 -13.58 -11.22 -17.01
C ILE A 625 -12.87 -10.41 -15.93
N GLN A 626 -11.77 -10.90 -15.36
CA GLN A 626 -11.06 -10.20 -14.29
C GLN A 626 -10.45 -8.88 -14.79
N ALA A 627 -9.86 -8.88 -15.99
CA ALA A 627 -9.34 -7.67 -16.61
C ALA A 627 -10.44 -6.61 -16.81
N LYS A 628 -11.57 -6.99 -17.41
CA LYS A 628 -12.70 -6.09 -17.65
C LYS A 628 -13.35 -5.58 -16.36
N LYS A 629 -13.48 -6.41 -15.33
CA LYS A 629 -14.03 -5.99 -14.03
C LYS A 629 -13.18 -4.91 -13.37
N ARG A 630 -11.85 -5.06 -13.42
CA ARG A 630 -10.92 -4.06 -12.89
C ARG A 630 -11.04 -2.75 -13.65
N GLU A 631 -11.05 -2.80 -14.98
CA GLU A 631 -11.19 -1.62 -15.82
C GLU A 631 -12.54 -0.93 -15.61
N ALA A 632 -13.63 -1.68 -15.55
CA ALA A 632 -14.97 -1.15 -15.31
C ALA A 632 -15.06 -0.42 -13.97
N TYR A 633 -14.46 -0.97 -12.90
CA TYR A 633 -14.40 -0.30 -11.60
C TYR A 633 -13.64 1.02 -11.67
N LEU A 634 -12.45 1.02 -12.30
CA LEU A 634 -11.63 2.23 -12.43
C LEU A 634 -12.34 3.32 -13.25
N ASN A 635 -12.91 2.95 -14.38
CA ASN A 635 -13.64 3.87 -15.26
C ASN A 635 -14.91 4.41 -14.59
N TRP A 636 -15.67 3.55 -13.92
CA TRP A 636 -16.85 3.96 -13.16
C TRP A 636 -16.48 4.96 -12.05
N PHE A 637 -15.43 4.66 -11.28
CA PHE A 637 -15.01 5.51 -10.18
C PHE A 637 -14.51 6.87 -10.68
N ALA A 638 -13.69 6.87 -11.74
CA ALA A 638 -13.22 8.10 -12.37
C ALA A 638 -14.37 8.96 -12.91
N ALA A 639 -15.30 8.36 -13.65
CA ALA A 639 -16.46 9.06 -14.20
C ALA A 639 -17.39 9.62 -13.10
N ARG A 640 -17.59 8.88 -12.01
CA ARG A 640 -18.39 9.37 -10.87
C ARG A 640 -17.68 10.47 -10.09
N LYS A 641 -16.35 10.42 -10.00
CA LYS A 641 -15.56 11.50 -9.41
C LYS A 641 -15.67 12.78 -10.24
N GLU A 642 -15.59 12.66 -11.57
CA GLU A 642 -15.73 13.80 -12.50
C GLU A 642 -17.15 14.37 -12.54
N ALA A 643 -18.17 13.52 -12.51
CA ALA A 643 -19.57 13.94 -12.51
C ALA A 643 -20.07 14.43 -11.13
N SER A 644 -19.26 14.32 -10.07
CA SER A 644 -19.66 14.78 -8.75
C SER A 644 -19.57 16.30 -8.67
N GLU A 645 -20.66 16.96 -8.29
CA GLU A 645 -20.65 18.39 -8.01
C GLU A 645 -19.91 18.63 -6.69
N LEU A 646 -18.62 18.91 -6.80
CA LEU A 646 -17.75 19.20 -5.67
C LEU A 646 -17.66 20.71 -5.48
N TRP A 647 -18.17 21.20 -4.36
CA TRP A 647 -17.95 22.56 -3.90
C TRP A 647 -17.26 22.54 -2.54
N ILE A 648 -16.12 23.23 -2.46
CA ILE A 648 -15.33 23.37 -1.24
C ILE A 648 -15.32 24.85 -0.87
N HIS A 649 -15.66 25.14 0.39
CA HIS A 649 -15.63 26.47 0.96
C HIS A 649 -14.20 27.04 0.92
N GLN A 650 -14.05 28.37 0.73
CA GLN A 650 -12.76 29.00 0.43
C GLN A 650 -11.68 28.72 1.49
N ASP A 651 -12.07 28.63 2.75
CA ASP A 651 -11.17 28.32 3.87
C ASP A 651 -10.47 26.96 3.77
N TYR A 652 -10.97 26.04 2.92
CA TYR A 652 -10.54 24.65 2.83
C TYR A 652 -10.05 24.23 1.43
N ARG A 653 -9.80 25.21 0.54
CA ARG A 653 -9.32 24.98 -0.83
C ARG A 653 -7.82 24.76 -0.93
#